data_AF-A0A640W243-F1
#
_entry.id   AF-A0A640W243-F1
#
_cell.length_a   1.000
_cell.length_b   1.000
_cell.length_c   1.000
_cell.angle_alpha   90.00
_cell.angle_beta   90.00
_cell.angle_gamma   90.00
#
_symmetry.space_group_name_H-M   'P 1'
#
loop_
_entity.id
_entity.type
_entity.pdbx_description
1 polymer ?
#
loop_
_entity_poly.entity_id
_entity_poly.type
_entity_poly.pdbx_seq_one_letter_code
_entity_poly.pdbx_strand_id
1 'polypeptide(L)'
;MKSVAFLITLLLLPQLISIGYADEIPQAENADHYEKGYRYNIQGWIYVHIEGNAYERGYQHGYLLYAEIIDMIYRWTNVIHNCPVILKYIPLNQSSERYEKISQTWWNYCKRKAMDLFEDKFPDEYKQEMKGIADAVAFRGGEIYGEKVTYDDILTLNEMYELMTVILNPQKRIHPLRTLFYDLLGVAPELKGKEKEFISSFVASPPTHHCNGFIATGDATTEGQIVAADSVWCGGWWYTYYIAQRWNVILDIKPTNGNRIIMATSPGYIWSDENYYQNDEGIILIDTTAIQGLWKKKGLTLAIRSRKASQYSSSIDDALYHLKHENNGVWTGVWLIGDTKTGEIARLDLGLYTSAVWRTKNGFYWSANNPIDASVRREQLRFESIKGRLFQIAHILFNTSGYEYYTRNYIPSERDIKFEELGNEYYGRIDVDVVKEIMSTLPISDLSTDCKITDTFLLSNHALWAFWGNPYGYTWNTSVLQTNLRGVKDVPPAGWVLIHAIPDDVSPSFTYNPVQEYGGNAEIIWEVDIGCKNHEWGSGIVRNDTLYITTNMGNMYAIDVSRGTIRWSTSLEKDSLPPSVHKEVVFVGSERLHAFNKDGTEKWEKEISISSPPVIYEDSIIVGCKDGTLYSFALNGKEIWKMEFNEPIFPAIWEKKIYATAGSSCYCIDGESKETLWSFKADGVVLSPPLVKKGMVYFGSMDACMYALDAEKGELKWRYKVGWGIKSTPAFDDEYIFFGSLDNTFYAVDAKNGELKWSFTCKSAIQGSPAIYGEYVFFGCDDGRIYAVNKSNGKVAWSFSPSHALNNDVYNYITTPIPSSPTISNGIVFIGAGGKIFALDAQTEEKEIVKEKKSIPSSTIALVVIPLLIILALTFLYYRKG
;
A
#
# COMPACT_ATOMS: atom_id res chain seq x y z
N MET A 1 42.48 -44.06 34.28
CA MET A 1 42.10 -42.63 34.33
C MET A 1 42.82 -41.76 33.29
N LYS A 2 42.92 -42.22 32.02
CA LYS A 2 43.31 -41.37 30.88
C LYS A 2 42.36 -41.52 29.67
N SER A 3 41.42 -42.47 29.74
CA SER A 3 40.44 -42.73 28.68
C SER A 3 39.07 -42.07 28.92
N VAL A 4 38.83 -41.49 30.11
CA VAL A 4 37.58 -40.75 30.42
C VAL A 4 37.72 -39.27 30.10
N ALA A 5 38.93 -38.72 30.15
CA ALA A 5 39.19 -37.33 29.77
C ALA A 5 39.03 -37.09 28.26
N PHE A 6 39.33 -38.09 27.42
CA PHE A 6 39.21 -37.97 25.96
C PHE A 6 37.73 -38.00 25.49
N LEU A 7 36.85 -38.71 26.21
CA LEU A 7 35.42 -38.74 25.93
C LEU A 7 34.72 -37.43 26.34
N ILE A 8 35.22 -36.74 27.38
CA ILE A 8 34.65 -35.46 27.84
C ILE A 8 35.08 -34.30 26.93
N THR A 9 36.27 -34.34 26.32
CA THR A 9 36.67 -33.36 25.30
C THR A 9 35.92 -33.51 23.97
N LEU A 10 35.36 -34.69 23.66
CA LEU A 10 34.45 -34.85 22.51
C LEU A 10 33.02 -34.39 22.79
N LEU A 11 32.65 -34.25 24.07
CA LEU A 11 31.36 -33.68 24.52
C LEU A 11 31.43 -32.17 24.78
N LEU A 12 32.62 -31.55 24.68
CA LEU A 12 32.87 -30.12 24.90
C LEU A 12 33.55 -29.42 23.73
N LEU A 13 33.68 -30.09 22.57
CA LEU A 13 33.79 -29.35 21.33
C LEU A 13 32.51 -28.53 21.19
N PRO A 14 32.57 -27.22 20.84
CA PRO A 14 31.41 -26.60 20.25
C PRO A 14 31.05 -27.54 19.11
N GLN A 15 29.85 -28.13 19.16
CA GLN A 15 29.25 -28.60 17.93
C GLN A 15 29.49 -27.45 16.96
N LEU A 16 30.28 -27.71 15.92
CA LEU A 16 30.24 -26.91 14.70
C LEU A 16 28.79 -26.59 14.55
N ILE A 17 28.48 -25.32 14.78
CA ILE A 17 27.14 -24.81 14.73
C ILE A 17 26.66 -25.35 13.40
N SER A 18 25.74 -26.33 13.47
CA SER A 18 24.76 -26.50 12.42
C SER A 18 24.41 -25.07 12.11
N ILE A 19 24.79 -24.60 10.92
CA ILE A 19 24.23 -23.38 10.38
C ILE A 19 22.75 -23.74 10.19
N GLY A 20 22.03 -23.78 11.31
CA GLY A 20 20.64 -23.44 11.34
C GLY A 20 20.70 -22.04 10.79
N TYR A 21 20.19 -21.92 9.57
CA TYR A 21 19.73 -20.67 9.00
C TYR A 21 18.72 -20.09 10.01
N ALA A 22 19.25 -19.51 11.09
CA ALA A 22 18.53 -18.65 11.99
C ALA A 22 18.15 -17.44 11.13
N ASP A 23 16.87 -17.43 10.78
CA ASP A 23 16.01 -16.26 10.68
C ASP A 23 16.70 -14.97 10.28
N GLU A 24 16.63 -14.67 9.00
CA GLU A 24 16.05 -13.45 8.45
C GLU A 24 16.19 -13.53 6.93
N ILE A 25 15.11 -13.28 6.19
CA ILE A 25 15.23 -12.87 4.79
C ILE A 25 16.23 -11.70 4.82
N PRO A 26 17.28 -11.67 3.96
CA PRO A 26 18.39 -10.75 4.11
C PRO A 26 17.93 -9.34 4.51
N GLN A 27 18.43 -8.85 5.66
CA GLN A 27 18.40 -7.43 5.97
C GLN A 27 19.17 -6.74 4.87
N ALA A 28 18.42 -6.13 3.98
CA ALA A 28 18.94 -5.54 2.78
C ALA A 28 18.82 -4.04 2.92
N GLU A 29 19.95 -3.34 2.98
CA GLU A 29 19.96 -1.90 2.72
C GLU A 29 19.46 -1.68 1.30
N ASN A 30 18.19 -1.31 1.15
CA ASN A 30 17.65 -1.02 -0.15
C ASN A 30 18.21 0.32 -0.63
N ALA A 31 18.57 0.39 -1.92
CA ALA A 31 18.97 1.65 -2.51
C ALA A 31 17.73 2.42 -2.94
N ASP A 32 17.65 3.70 -2.57
CA ASP A 32 16.56 4.58 -3.02
C ASP A 32 16.76 5.08 -4.45
N HIS A 33 17.97 4.95 -5.02
CA HIS A 33 18.27 5.33 -6.40
C HIS A 33 19.35 4.47 -7.04
N TYR A 34 19.30 4.35 -8.37
CA TYR A 34 20.34 3.80 -9.22
C TYR A 34 20.21 4.39 -10.62
N GLU A 35 21.25 5.12 -11.06
CA GLU A 35 21.20 5.89 -12.32
C GLU A 35 19.96 6.79 -12.40
N LYS A 36 19.06 6.56 -13.36
CA LYS A 36 17.79 7.28 -13.51
C LYS A 36 16.65 6.68 -12.70
N GLY A 37 16.79 5.44 -12.24
CA GLY A 37 15.77 4.75 -11.47
C GLY A 37 15.81 5.18 -10.01
N TYR A 38 14.64 5.18 -9.39
CA TYR A 38 14.50 5.51 -7.97
C TYR A 38 13.29 4.82 -7.35
N ARG A 39 13.26 4.75 -6.01
CA ARG A 39 12.15 4.18 -5.25
C ARG A 39 11.85 4.98 -3.98
N TYR A 40 10.62 4.88 -3.51
CA TYR A 40 10.23 5.31 -2.17
C TYR A 40 9.11 4.41 -1.62
N ASN A 41 9.02 4.32 -0.29
CA ASN A 41 8.02 3.50 0.39
C ASN A 41 6.92 4.40 0.97
N ILE A 42 5.65 4.05 0.79
CA ILE A 42 4.52 4.82 1.28
C ILE A 42 3.32 3.91 1.65
N GLN A 43 2.84 3.99 2.89
CA GLN A 43 1.64 3.26 3.37
C GLN A 43 1.55 1.77 2.95
N GLY A 44 2.66 1.03 2.98
CA GLY A 44 2.72 -0.37 2.59
C GLY A 44 3.08 -0.63 1.12
N TRP A 45 3.02 0.40 0.27
CA TRP A 45 3.41 0.36 -1.13
C TRP A 45 4.89 0.71 -1.32
N ILE A 46 5.47 0.17 -2.39
CA ILE A 46 6.79 0.55 -2.91
C ILE A 46 6.57 1.16 -4.28
N TYR A 47 6.80 2.46 -4.41
CA TYR A 47 6.82 3.11 -5.71
C TYR A 47 8.21 2.95 -6.33
N VAL A 48 8.28 2.55 -7.59
CA VAL A 48 9.54 2.39 -8.32
C VAL A 48 9.42 3.02 -9.70
N HIS A 49 10.35 3.88 -10.03
CA HIS A 49 10.52 4.41 -11.37
C HIS A 49 11.75 3.79 -12.03
N ILE A 50 11.59 3.41 -13.30
CA ILE A 50 12.67 2.94 -14.16
C ILE A 50 12.59 3.59 -15.54
N GLU A 51 13.73 3.97 -16.11
CA GLU A 51 13.80 4.66 -17.40
C GLU A 51 14.89 4.06 -18.29
N GLY A 52 14.58 3.95 -19.59
CA GLY A 52 15.58 3.73 -20.63
C GLY A 52 15.33 2.49 -21.49
N ASN A 53 16.42 1.99 -22.08
CA ASN A 53 16.36 0.79 -22.89
C ASN A 53 16.05 -0.42 -22.01
N ALA A 54 15.59 -1.51 -22.62
CA ALA A 54 15.07 -2.65 -21.89
C ALA A 54 16.01 -3.21 -20.83
N TYR A 55 17.28 -3.43 -21.18
CA TYR A 55 18.26 -3.91 -20.22
C TYR A 55 18.51 -2.91 -19.09
N GLU A 56 18.63 -1.61 -19.40
CA GLU A 56 18.93 -0.55 -18.41
C GLU A 56 17.82 -0.42 -17.37
N ARG A 57 16.56 -0.32 -17.83
CA ARG A 57 15.41 -0.26 -16.93
C ARG A 57 15.23 -1.56 -16.14
N GLY A 58 15.52 -2.71 -16.74
CA GLY A 58 15.56 -3.99 -16.05
C GLY A 58 16.61 -4.00 -14.93
N TYR A 59 17.81 -3.47 -15.20
CA TYR A 59 18.87 -3.38 -14.21
C TYR A 59 18.48 -2.45 -13.05
N GLN A 60 17.89 -1.29 -13.35
CA GLN A 60 17.35 -0.39 -12.33
C GLN A 60 16.31 -1.09 -11.45
N HIS A 61 15.34 -1.80 -12.06
CA HIS A 61 14.32 -2.56 -11.32
C HIS A 61 14.98 -3.58 -10.38
N GLY A 62 15.85 -4.45 -10.92
CA GLY A 62 16.51 -5.48 -10.13
C GLY A 62 17.41 -4.93 -9.01
N TYR A 63 18.05 -3.77 -9.23
CA TYR A 63 18.90 -3.13 -8.24
C TYR A 63 18.09 -2.54 -7.08
N LEU A 64 17.01 -1.84 -7.41
CA LEU A 64 16.17 -1.13 -6.43
C LEU A 64 15.32 -2.09 -5.61
N LEU A 65 14.89 -3.23 -6.16
CA LEU A 65 14.02 -4.20 -5.48
C LEU A 65 14.69 -5.54 -5.15
N TYR A 66 16.03 -5.60 -5.12
CA TYR A 66 16.73 -6.89 -5.06
C TYR A 66 16.29 -7.79 -3.90
N ALA A 67 16.02 -7.22 -2.73
CA ALA A 67 15.61 -7.96 -1.54
C ALA A 67 14.17 -8.48 -1.66
N GLU A 68 13.28 -7.63 -2.14
CA GLU A 68 11.89 -7.97 -2.38
C GLU A 68 11.73 -9.00 -3.51
N ILE A 69 12.59 -8.97 -4.54
CA ILE A 69 12.66 -9.98 -5.61
C ILE A 69 13.10 -11.33 -5.05
N ILE A 70 14.14 -11.35 -4.19
CA ILE A 70 14.59 -12.59 -3.54
C ILE A 70 13.48 -13.18 -2.67
N ASP A 71 12.80 -12.35 -1.86
CA ASP A 71 11.66 -12.82 -1.07
C ASP A 71 10.54 -13.35 -1.96
N MET A 72 10.21 -12.67 -3.05
CA MET A 72 9.15 -13.12 -3.96
C MET A 72 9.48 -14.47 -4.62
N ILE A 73 10.72 -14.67 -5.10
CA ILE A 73 11.17 -15.96 -5.62
C ILE A 73 11.10 -17.02 -4.51
N TYR A 74 11.59 -16.71 -3.31
CA TYR A 74 11.58 -17.64 -2.18
C TYR A 74 10.14 -18.05 -1.80
N ARG A 75 9.19 -17.12 -1.82
CA ARG A 75 7.75 -17.42 -1.63
C ARG A 75 7.23 -18.41 -2.65
N TRP A 76 7.52 -18.19 -3.92
CA TRP A 76 7.14 -19.11 -4.99
C TRP A 76 7.77 -20.50 -4.85
N THR A 77 9.00 -20.57 -4.37
CA THR A 77 9.68 -21.84 -4.13
C THR A 77 9.05 -22.61 -2.97
N ASN A 78 8.55 -21.90 -1.94
CA ASN A 78 7.97 -22.51 -0.75
C ASN A 78 6.49 -22.88 -0.87
N VAL A 79 5.77 -22.32 -1.84
CA VAL A 79 4.32 -22.56 -2.02
C VAL A 79 3.95 -24.04 -2.10
N ILE A 80 4.88 -24.88 -2.56
CA ILE A 80 4.74 -26.34 -2.64
C ILE A 80 4.41 -26.98 -1.28
N HIS A 81 4.89 -26.42 -0.18
CA HIS A 81 4.61 -26.93 1.17
C HIS A 81 3.16 -26.75 1.59
N ASN A 82 2.44 -25.86 0.92
CA ASN A 82 1.01 -25.68 1.11
C ASN A 82 0.17 -26.64 0.25
N CYS A 83 0.79 -27.47 -0.60
CA CYS A 83 0.08 -28.45 -1.40
C CYS A 83 -0.65 -29.47 -0.49
N PRO A 84 -1.95 -29.75 -0.70
CA PRO A 84 -2.73 -30.61 0.20
C PRO A 84 -2.13 -32.00 0.43
N VAL A 85 -1.54 -32.61 -0.59
CA VAL A 85 -0.92 -33.95 -0.50
C VAL A 85 0.40 -33.89 0.26
N ILE A 86 1.15 -32.81 0.13
CA ILE A 86 2.38 -32.60 0.90
C ILE A 86 2.04 -32.39 2.37
N LEU A 87 1.09 -31.51 2.68
CA LEU A 87 0.58 -31.27 4.04
C LEU A 87 0.09 -32.55 4.71
N LYS A 88 -0.55 -33.43 3.95
CA LYS A 88 -1.12 -34.67 4.48
C LYS A 88 -0.07 -35.72 4.83
N TYR A 89 1.04 -35.79 4.10
CA TYR A 89 1.98 -36.92 4.18
C TYR A 89 3.39 -36.56 4.63
N ILE A 90 3.79 -35.29 4.56
CA ILE A 90 5.13 -34.84 4.88
C ILE A 90 5.06 -34.00 6.15
N PRO A 91 5.69 -34.43 7.26
CA PRO A 91 5.83 -33.61 8.45
C PRO A 91 6.64 -32.35 8.13
N LEU A 92 6.02 -31.17 8.30
CA LEU A 92 6.67 -29.91 7.99
C LEU A 92 7.53 -29.43 9.17
N ASN A 93 8.77 -29.07 8.84
CA ASN A 93 9.66 -28.33 9.73
C ASN A 93 10.36 -27.27 8.87
N GLN A 94 9.90 -26.02 8.99
CA GLN A 94 10.36 -24.88 8.18
C GLN A 94 11.86 -24.58 8.36
N SER A 95 12.47 -25.03 9.45
CA SER A 95 13.90 -24.85 9.73
C SER A 95 14.77 -26.02 9.24
N SER A 96 14.18 -27.03 8.60
CA SER A 96 14.92 -28.23 8.18
C SER A 96 15.52 -28.09 6.79
N GLU A 97 16.73 -28.63 6.58
CA GLU A 97 17.36 -28.73 5.25
C GLU A 97 16.46 -29.48 4.24
N ARG A 98 15.64 -30.42 4.74
CA ARG A 98 14.66 -31.15 3.95
C ARG A 98 13.58 -30.23 3.36
N TYR A 99 13.11 -29.24 4.13
CA TYR A 99 12.12 -28.27 3.67
C TYR A 99 12.66 -27.49 2.46
N GLU A 100 13.88 -26.95 2.59
CA GLU A 100 14.55 -26.21 1.53
C GLU A 100 14.81 -27.08 0.29
N LYS A 101 15.21 -28.35 0.46
CA LYS A 101 15.40 -29.30 -0.65
C LYS A 101 14.12 -29.58 -1.44
N ILE A 102 12.97 -29.66 -0.77
CA ILE A 102 11.66 -29.82 -1.42
C ILE A 102 11.32 -28.57 -2.23
N SER A 103 11.50 -27.38 -1.64
CA SER A 103 11.27 -26.10 -2.30
C SER A 103 12.18 -25.90 -3.52
N GLN A 104 13.47 -26.21 -3.40
CA GLN A 104 14.43 -26.18 -4.49
C GLN A 104 14.06 -27.17 -5.61
N THR A 105 13.61 -28.38 -5.27
CA THR A 105 13.17 -29.39 -6.25
C THR A 105 11.98 -28.89 -7.06
N TRP A 106 11.01 -28.29 -6.37
CA TRP A 106 9.85 -27.64 -6.99
C TRP A 106 10.25 -26.49 -7.92
N TRP A 107 11.05 -25.56 -7.42
CA TRP A 107 11.47 -24.39 -8.19
C TRP A 107 12.25 -24.79 -9.44
N ASN A 108 13.19 -25.72 -9.33
CA ASN A 108 13.95 -26.24 -10.46
C ASN A 108 13.06 -26.94 -11.50
N TYR A 109 12.00 -27.62 -11.06
CA TYR A 109 11.00 -28.17 -11.98
C TYR A 109 10.25 -27.05 -12.71
N CYS A 110 9.79 -26.01 -12.00
CA CYS A 110 9.11 -24.87 -12.59
C CYS A 110 10.00 -24.15 -13.60
N LYS A 111 11.27 -23.88 -13.27
CA LYS A 111 12.22 -23.25 -14.19
C LYS A 111 12.37 -23.97 -15.50
N ARG A 112 12.65 -25.28 -15.44
CA ARG A 112 12.78 -26.12 -16.64
C ARG A 112 11.51 -26.09 -17.50
N LYS A 113 10.33 -26.02 -16.87
CA LYS A 113 9.06 -25.98 -17.59
C LYS A 113 8.72 -24.61 -18.15
N ALA A 114 9.00 -23.54 -17.42
CA ALA A 114 8.81 -22.18 -17.91
C ALA A 114 9.67 -21.93 -19.15
N MET A 115 10.96 -22.28 -19.08
CA MET A 115 11.88 -22.13 -20.21
C MET A 115 11.43 -22.92 -21.46
N ASP A 116 11.05 -24.19 -21.33
CA ASP A 116 10.55 -25.03 -22.45
C ASP A 116 9.20 -24.53 -23.05
N LEU A 117 8.41 -23.80 -22.26
CA LEU A 117 7.09 -23.37 -22.66
C LEU A 117 7.05 -21.93 -23.17
N PHE A 118 7.89 -21.03 -22.67
CA PHE A 118 7.70 -19.59 -22.84
C PHE A 118 8.91 -18.84 -23.39
N GLU A 119 10.14 -19.32 -23.22
CA GLU A 119 11.34 -18.56 -23.62
C GLU A 119 11.32 -18.12 -25.09
N ASP A 120 10.88 -18.99 -26.00
CA ASP A 120 10.82 -18.71 -27.43
C ASP A 120 9.70 -17.73 -27.82
N LYS A 121 8.78 -17.42 -26.90
CA LYS A 121 7.63 -16.53 -27.12
C LYS A 121 7.88 -15.08 -26.76
N PHE A 122 8.89 -14.81 -25.92
CA PHE A 122 9.19 -13.46 -25.48
C PHE A 122 9.93 -12.70 -26.59
N PRO A 123 9.43 -11.52 -27.01
CA PRO A 123 10.21 -10.57 -27.79
C PRO A 123 11.53 -10.18 -27.09
N ASP A 124 12.57 -9.87 -27.88
CA ASP A 124 13.90 -9.56 -27.36
C ASP A 124 13.91 -8.40 -26.35
N GLU A 125 13.06 -7.39 -26.54
CA GLU A 125 12.88 -6.29 -25.60
C GLU A 125 12.65 -6.81 -24.17
N TYR A 126 11.63 -7.62 -23.97
CA TYR A 126 11.26 -8.13 -22.65
C TYR A 126 12.27 -9.15 -22.09
N LYS A 127 12.97 -9.87 -22.97
CA LYS A 127 14.10 -10.72 -22.55
C LYS A 127 15.24 -9.89 -21.98
N GLN A 128 15.59 -8.78 -22.62
CA GLN A 128 16.63 -7.88 -22.13
C GLN A 128 16.24 -7.23 -20.80
N GLU A 129 14.96 -6.87 -20.63
CA GLU A 129 14.46 -6.34 -19.35
C GLU A 129 14.59 -7.36 -18.21
N MET A 130 14.10 -8.59 -18.40
CA MET A 130 14.27 -9.66 -17.40
C MET A 130 15.74 -10.00 -17.14
N LYS A 131 16.60 -9.94 -18.17
CA LYS A 131 18.04 -10.14 -18.03
C LYS A 131 18.67 -9.05 -17.16
N GLY A 132 18.31 -7.78 -17.39
CA GLY A 132 18.75 -6.66 -16.57
C GLY A 132 18.38 -6.85 -15.09
N ILE A 133 17.14 -7.28 -14.82
CA ILE A 133 16.67 -7.58 -13.46
C ILE A 133 17.57 -8.64 -12.81
N ALA A 134 17.77 -9.78 -13.48
CA ALA A 134 18.57 -10.87 -12.94
C ALA A 134 20.02 -10.44 -12.65
N ASP A 135 20.65 -9.73 -13.59
CA ASP A 135 22.04 -9.30 -13.45
C ASP A 135 22.23 -8.30 -12.29
N ALA A 136 21.27 -7.39 -12.08
CA ALA A 136 21.29 -6.44 -10.98
C ALA A 136 21.08 -7.12 -9.62
N VAL A 137 20.13 -8.05 -9.52
CA VAL A 137 19.92 -8.85 -8.30
C VAL A 137 21.17 -9.65 -7.96
N ALA A 138 21.77 -10.32 -8.95
CA ALA A 138 23.01 -11.07 -8.79
C ALA A 138 24.23 -10.19 -8.44
N PHE A 139 24.28 -8.96 -8.95
CA PHE A 139 25.30 -7.96 -8.60
C PHE A 139 25.19 -7.52 -7.14
N ARG A 140 23.95 -7.32 -6.66
CA ARG A 140 23.62 -6.99 -5.27
C ARG A 140 23.79 -8.17 -4.28
N GLY A 141 24.22 -9.33 -4.76
CA GLY A 141 24.44 -10.53 -3.95
C GLY A 141 23.19 -11.38 -3.71
N GLY A 142 22.14 -11.19 -4.51
CA GLY A 142 20.93 -12.00 -4.43
C GLY A 142 21.16 -13.45 -4.84
N GLU A 143 20.91 -14.36 -3.91
CA GLU A 143 21.06 -15.81 -4.09
C GLU A 143 19.79 -16.56 -3.66
N ILE A 144 19.49 -17.64 -4.37
CA ILE A 144 18.40 -18.58 -4.08
C ILE A 144 19.01 -19.97 -3.98
N TYR A 145 18.94 -20.58 -2.79
CA TYR A 145 19.59 -21.87 -2.48
C TYR A 145 21.11 -21.93 -2.74
N GLY A 146 21.81 -20.80 -2.49
CA GLY A 146 23.27 -20.69 -2.67
C GLY A 146 23.73 -20.52 -4.12
N GLU A 147 22.79 -20.29 -5.05
CA GLU A 147 23.07 -19.93 -6.43
C GLU A 147 22.60 -18.52 -6.70
N LYS A 148 23.37 -17.74 -7.46
CA LYS A 148 22.97 -16.40 -7.89
C LYS A 148 21.67 -16.46 -8.70
N VAL A 149 20.81 -15.48 -8.50
CA VAL A 149 19.61 -15.32 -9.33
C VAL A 149 19.99 -15.20 -10.80
N THR A 150 19.24 -15.89 -11.65
CA THR A 150 19.48 -15.96 -13.10
C THR A 150 18.28 -15.44 -13.90
N TYR A 151 18.48 -15.23 -15.20
CA TYR A 151 17.39 -14.94 -16.13
C TYR A 151 16.26 -15.99 -16.06
N ASP A 152 16.60 -17.27 -15.93
CA ASP A 152 15.61 -18.35 -15.82
C ASP A 152 14.72 -18.18 -14.58
N ASP A 153 15.28 -17.70 -13.46
CA ASP A 153 14.50 -17.40 -12.26
C ASP A 153 13.49 -16.26 -12.51
N ILE A 154 13.93 -15.17 -13.16
CA ILE A 154 13.07 -14.01 -13.46
C ILE A 154 12.00 -14.33 -14.51
N LEU A 155 12.34 -15.09 -15.56
CA LEU A 155 11.35 -15.54 -16.54
C LEU A 155 10.31 -16.45 -15.89
N THR A 156 10.77 -17.40 -15.07
CA THR A 156 9.87 -18.32 -14.36
C THR A 156 8.96 -17.57 -13.40
N LEU A 157 9.48 -16.56 -12.72
CA LEU A 157 8.70 -15.68 -11.85
C LEU A 157 7.57 -14.99 -12.63
N ASN A 158 7.88 -14.38 -13.77
CA ASN A 158 6.91 -13.66 -14.60
C ASN A 158 5.84 -14.56 -15.24
N GLU A 159 6.14 -15.85 -15.45
CA GLU A 159 5.25 -16.80 -16.12
C GLU A 159 4.65 -17.83 -15.15
N MET A 160 4.85 -17.68 -13.84
CA MET A 160 4.48 -18.71 -12.87
C MET A 160 2.98 -19.03 -12.89
N TYR A 161 2.13 -18.02 -13.08
CA TYR A 161 0.69 -18.19 -13.15
C TYR A 161 0.20 -18.89 -14.42
N GLU A 162 0.73 -18.52 -15.59
CA GLU A 162 0.45 -19.23 -16.84
C GLU A 162 1.01 -20.65 -16.82
N LEU A 163 2.21 -20.82 -16.27
CA LEU A 163 2.85 -22.11 -16.08
C LEU A 163 1.97 -23.06 -15.29
N MET A 164 1.52 -22.61 -14.11
CA MET A 164 0.61 -23.39 -13.27
C MET A 164 -0.65 -23.77 -14.05
N THR A 165 -1.26 -22.81 -14.74
CA THR A 165 -2.48 -23.03 -15.51
C THR A 165 -2.30 -24.06 -16.63
N VAL A 166 -1.19 -24.00 -17.36
CA VAL A 166 -0.85 -24.95 -18.42
C VAL A 166 -0.57 -26.34 -17.86
N ILE A 167 0.14 -26.44 -16.74
CA ILE A 167 0.48 -27.72 -16.09
C ILE A 167 -0.76 -28.40 -15.49
N LEU A 168 -1.71 -27.61 -14.98
CA LEU A 168 -2.97 -28.08 -14.40
C LEU A 168 -4.02 -28.47 -15.45
N ASN A 169 -3.90 -27.97 -16.69
CA ASN A 169 -4.80 -28.30 -17.81
C ASN A 169 -4.05 -28.89 -19.01
N PRO A 170 -3.45 -30.09 -18.88
CA PRO A 170 -2.57 -30.65 -19.90
C PRO A 170 -3.34 -31.18 -21.12
N GLN A 171 -2.80 -30.92 -22.32
CA GLN A 171 -3.36 -31.41 -23.59
C GLN A 171 -2.97 -32.86 -23.92
N LYS A 172 -2.08 -33.49 -23.14
CA LYS A 172 -1.51 -34.83 -23.41
C LYS A 172 -1.95 -35.87 -22.37
N ARG A 173 -1.88 -37.15 -22.74
CA ARG A 173 -2.23 -38.29 -21.87
C ARG A 173 -1.27 -38.50 -20.68
N ILE A 174 0.00 -38.09 -20.79
CA ILE A 174 0.96 -38.16 -19.68
C ILE A 174 1.00 -36.80 -19.00
N HIS A 175 0.65 -36.77 -17.71
CA HIS A 175 0.58 -35.54 -16.93
C HIS A 175 1.99 -34.97 -16.67
N PRO A 176 2.25 -33.67 -16.91
CA PRO A 176 3.57 -33.06 -16.70
C PRO A 176 4.07 -33.16 -15.25
N LEU A 177 3.16 -33.16 -14.27
CA LEU A 177 3.47 -33.33 -12.84
C LEU A 177 4.05 -34.70 -12.46
N ARG A 178 3.98 -35.71 -13.34
CA ARG A 178 4.61 -37.01 -13.06
C ARG A 178 6.10 -36.86 -12.83
N THR A 179 6.79 -36.06 -13.64
CA THR A 179 8.23 -35.83 -13.48
C THR A 179 8.52 -35.20 -12.13
N LEU A 180 7.78 -34.16 -11.73
CA LEU A 180 7.91 -33.55 -10.40
C LEU A 180 7.69 -34.56 -9.28
N PHE A 181 6.66 -35.40 -9.38
CA PHE A 181 6.39 -36.43 -8.38
C PHE A 181 7.59 -37.37 -8.18
N TYR A 182 8.22 -37.83 -9.26
CA TYR A 182 9.39 -38.70 -9.18
C TYR A 182 10.64 -37.96 -8.69
N ASP A 183 10.83 -36.69 -9.07
CA ASP A 183 11.91 -35.84 -8.54
C ASP A 183 11.75 -35.70 -7.01
N LEU A 184 10.52 -35.46 -6.52
CA LEU A 184 10.22 -35.32 -5.10
C LEU A 184 10.43 -36.62 -4.31
N LEU A 185 10.31 -37.81 -4.90
CA LEU A 185 10.55 -39.08 -4.17
C LEU A 185 11.99 -39.20 -3.64
N GLY A 186 12.96 -38.50 -4.24
CA GLY A 186 14.34 -38.47 -3.77
C GLY A 186 14.50 -37.78 -2.41
N VAL A 187 13.59 -36.85 -2.07
CA VAL A 187 13.63 -36.03 -0.84
C VAL A 187 12.41 -36.25 0.07
N ALA A 188 11.36 -36.88 -0.46
CA ALA A 188 10.12 -37.20 0.22
C ALA A 188 9.60 -38.61 -0.13
N PRO A 189 10.25 -39.67 0.37
CA PRO A 189 9.87 -41.06 0.08
C PRO A 189 8.47 -41.45 0.56
N GLU A 190 7.87 -40.69 1.49
CA GLU A 190 6.51 -40.87 2.01
C GLU A 190 5.44 -40.70 0.92
N LEU A 191 5.77 -40.01 -0.17
CA LEU A 191 4.89 -39.87 -1.33
C LEU A 191 4.80 -41.16 -2.17
N LYS A 192 5.58 -42.21 -1.86
CA LYS A 192 5.58 -43.47 -2.61
C LYS A 192 4.18 -44.06 -2.71
N GLY A 193 3.75 -44.33 -3.95
CA GLY A 193 2.42 -44.87 -4.25
C GLY A 193 1.30 -43.81 -4.24
N LYS A 194 1.62 -42.52 -4.07
CA LYS A 194 0.64 -41.41 -4.03
C LYS A 194 0.55 -40.60 -5.32
N GLU A 195 1.13 -41.07 -6.44
CA GLU A 195 1.19 -40.35 -7.71
C GLU A 195 -0.19 -39.82 -8.16
N LYS A 196 -1.22 -40.66 -8.12
CA LYS A 196 -2.58 -40.28 -8.53
C LYS A 196 -3.17 -39.20 -7.61
N GLU A 197 -2.96 -39.34 -6.31
CA GLU A 197 -3.44 -38.38 -5.31
C GLU A 197 -2.73 -37.03 -5.49
N PHE A 198 -1.40 -37.05 -5.67
CA PHE A 198 -0.57 -35.89 -5.96
C PHE A 198 -1.04 -35.15 -7.22
N ILE A 199 -1.20 -35.85 -8.34
CA ILE A 199 -1.72 -35.21 -9.56
C ILE A 199 -3.13 -34.66 -9.33
N SER A 200 -3.98 -35.40 -8.63
CA SER A 200 -5.36 -34.96 -8.36
C SER A 200 -5.42 -33.72 -7.45
N SER A 201 -4.52 -33.55 -6.48
CA SER A 201 -4.54 -32.37 -5.59
C SER A 201 -4.14 -31.09 -6.30
N PHE A 202 -3.38 -31.19 -7.39
CA PHE A 202 -3.06 -30.08 -8.26
C PHE A 202 -4.27 -29.73 -9.15
N VAL A 203 -4.93 -30.72 -9.73
CA VAL A 203 -6.02 -30.53 -10.72
C VAL A 203 -7.39 -30.24 -10.07
N ALA A 204 -7.66 -30.77 -8.88
CA ALA A 204 -8.97 -30.70 -8.23
C ALA A 204 -9.29 -29.34 -7.57
N SER A 205 -8.31 -28.44 -7.50
CA SER A 205 -8.49 -27.08 -6.96
C SER A 205 -8.14 -26.05 -8.04
N PRO A 206 -9.03 -25.76 -9.00
CA PRO A 206 -8.90 -24.48 -9.70
C PRO A 206 -8.99 -23.39 -8.62
N PRO A 207 -8.12 -22.37 -8.65
CA PRO A 207 -8.16 -21.35 -7.63
C PRO A 207 -9.51 -20.64 -7.68
N THR A 208 -10.02 -20.28 -6.51
CA THR A 208 -11.10 -19.31 -6.39
C THR A 208 -10.52 -17.94 -6.76
N HIS A 209 -10.52 -17.61 -8.05
CA HIS A 209 -10.13 -16.29 -8.52
C HIS A 209 -11.35 -15.40 -8.51
N HIS A 210 -11.29 -14.28 -7.79
CA HIS A 210 -12.34 -13.29 -7.94
C HIS A 210 -11.91 -11.82 -7.98
N CYS A 211 -11.04 -11.45 -8.91
CA CYS A 211 -10.72 -10.04 -9.18
C CYS A 211 -11.95 -9.21 -9.58
N ASN A 212 -11.92 -7.90 -9.39
CA ASN A 212 -13.00 -7.01 -9.76
C ASN A 212 -12.49 -5.74 -10.44
N GLY A 213 -13.26 -5.21 -11.39
CA GLY A 213 -13.02 -3.90 -11.97
C GLY A 213 -14.29 -3.08 -12.12
N PHE A 214 -14.17 -1.76 -12.09
CA PHE A 214 -15.24 -0.80 -12.33
C PHE A 214 -14.71 0.35 -13.20
N ILE A 215 -15.52 0.85 -14.14
CA ILE A 215 -15.17 2.02 -14.95
C ILE A 215 -16.42 2.80 -15.32
N ALA A 216 -16.41 4.13 -15.19
CA ALA A 216 -17.52 5.02 -15.51
C ALA A 216 -17.07 6.23 -16.35
N THR A 217 -17.98 6.84 -17.09
CA THR A 217 -17.73 8.03 -17.93
C THR A 217 -19.01 8.81 -18.24
N GLY A 218 -18.88 10.05 -18.72
CA GLY A 218 -20.00 10.87 -19.19
C GLY A 218 -21.00 11.20 -18.08
N ASP A 219 -22.30 11.18 -18.39
CA ASP A 219 -23.36 11.57 -17.44
C ASP A 219 -23.43 10.67 -16.19
N ALA A 220 -22.71 9.54 -16.16
CA ALA A 220 -22.59 8.72 -14.96
C ALA A 220 -21.67 9.36 -13.90
N THR A 221 -20.77 10.24 -14.31
CA THR A 221 -19.70 10.83 -13.47
C THR A 221 -19.95 12.30 -13.19
N THR A 222 -19.30 12.84 -12.16
CA THR A 222 -19.55 14.22 -11.69
C THR A 222 -19.24 15.31 -12.71
N GLU A 223 -18.20 15.13 -13.52
CA GLU A 223 -17.71 16.11 -14.50
C GLU A 223 -17.59 15.53 -15.93
N GLY A 224 -18.12 14.34 -16.17
CA GLY A 224 -17.99 13.62 -17.44
C GLY A 224 -16.64 12.92 -17.65
N GLN A 225 -15.76 12.97 -16.65
CA GLN A 225 -14.45 12.33 -16.63
C GLN A 225 -14.55 10.80 -16.58
N ILE A 226 -13.54 10.10 -17.07
CA ILE A 226 -13.41 8.66 -16.79
C ILE A 226 -12.95 8.48 -15.34
N VAL A 227 -13.59 7.57 -14.60
CA VAL A 227 -13.14 7.06 -13.30
C VAL A 227 -13.06 5.54 -13.37
N ALA A 228 -11.95 4.94 -12.97
CA ALA A 228 -11.71 3.50 -13.11
C ALA A 228 -11.04 2.92 -11.85
N ALA A 229 -11.39 1.70 -11.50
CA ALA A 229 -10.84 1.00 -10.36
C ALA A 229 -10.68 -0.51 -10.57
N ASP A 230 -9.67 -1.08 -9.92
CA ASP A 230 -9.41 -2.51 -9.87
C ASP A 230 -9.16 -2.98 -8.43
N SER A 231 -9.54 -4.22 -8.12
CA SER A 231 -9.13 -4.95 -6.93
C SER A 231 -8.82 -6.41 -7.24
N VAL A 232 -7.72 -6.92 -6.70
CA VAL A 232 -7.27 -8.31 -6.88
C VAL A 232 -7.66 -9.15 -5.68
N TRP A 233 -8.03 -10.40 -5.93
CA TRP A 233 -8.35 -11.38 -4.91
C TRP A 233 -7.46 -12.60 -5.07
N CYS A 234 -7.16 -13.30 -3.98
CA CYS A 234 -6.45 -14.58 -4.01
C CYS A 234 -7.11 -15.65 -3.14
N GLY A 235 -6.87 -16.91 -3.46
CA GLY A 235 -7.50 -18.05 -2.82
C GLY A 235 -7.07 -19.39 -3.42
N GLY A 236 -6.79 -20.36 -2.56
CA GLY A 236 -6.25 -21.67 -2.95
C GLY A 236 -4.84 -21.90 -2.42
N TRP A 237 -4.28 -23.08 -2.69
CA TRP A 237 -3.00 -23.46 -2.10
C TRP A 237 -1.79 -22.80 -2.78
N TRP A 238 -1.85 -22.62 -4.12
CA TRP A 238 -0.78 -22.03 -4.92
C TRP A 238 -1.04 -20.58 -5.36
N TYR A 239 -2.30 -20.17 -5.42
CA TYR A 239 -2.74 -18.78 -5.63
C TYR A 239 -3.13 -18.17 -4.28
N THR A 240 -2.15 -18.02 -3.39
CA THR A 240 -2.36 -17.80 -1.94
C THR A 240 -2.04 -16.38 -1.50
N TYR A 241 -2.66 -15.92 -0.41
CA TYR A 241 -2.31 -14.67 0.29
C TYR A 241 -0.80 -14.56 0.61
N TYR A 242 -0.12 -15.70 0.72
CA TYR A 242 1.33 -15.70 0.90
C TYR A 242 2.11 -15.11 -0.29
N ILE A 243 1.65 -15.30 -1.54
CA ILE A 243 2.23 -14.61 -2.70
C ILE A 243 1.72 -13.17 -2.75
N ALA A 244 0.42 -12.98 -2.55
CA ALA A 244 -0.22 -11.66 -2.62
C ALA A 244 0.32 -10.64 -1.62
N GLN A 245 0.98 -11.05 -0.54
CA GLN A 245 1.72 -10.17 0.36
C GLN A 245 2.81 -9.32 -0.31
N ARG A 246 3.21 -9.64 -1.53
CA ARG A 246 4.19 -8.91 -2.33
C ARG A 246 3.59 -8.16 -3.52
N TRP A 247 2.28 -8.09 -3.60
CA TRP A 247 1.56 -7.34 -4.62
C TRP A 247 1.50 -5.84 -4.31
N ASN A 248 2.63 -5.29 -3.86
CA ASN A 248 2.69 -3.97 -3.24
C ASN A 248 3.65 -3.02 -3.96
N VAL A 249 3.90 -3.23 -5.26
CA VAL A 249 4.75 -2.33 -6.08
C VAL A 249 3.90 -1.52 -7.03
N ILE A 250 4.09 -0.21 -7.06
CA ILE A 250 3.64 0.64 -8.16
C ILE A 250 4.85 0.91 -9.04
N LEU A 251 4.84 0.35 -10.25
CA LEU A 251 5.95 0.43 -11.19
C LEU A 251 5.63 1.46 -12.29
N ASP A 252 6.40 2.53 -12.29
CA ASP A 252 6.43 3.58 -13.32
C ASP A 252 7.58 3.31 -14.28
N ILE A 253 7.23 3.06 -15.54
CA ILE A 253 8.20 2.70 -16.58
C ILE A 253 8.17 3.76 -17.65
N LYS A 254 9.31 4.41 -17.88
CA LYS A 254 9.52 5.31 -19.01
C LYS A 254 10.44 4.65 -20.03
N PRO A 255 9.89 3.91 -21.01
CA PRO A 255 10.69 3.20 -21.99
C PRO A 255 11.27 4.16 -23.03
N THR A 256 12.37 3.76 -23.67
CA THR A 256 12.88 4.48 -24.86
C THR A 256 11.94 4.38 -26.07
N ASN A 257 11.13 3.32 -26.14
CA ASN A 257 10.14 3.10 -27.20
C ASN A 257 8.77 2.77 -26.61
N GLY A 258 7.73 3.46 -27.09
CA GLY A 258 6.38 3.37 -26.55
C GLY A 258 6.11 4.44 -25.49
N ASN A 259 5.01 4.25 -24.77
CA ASN A 259 4.41 5.19 -23.85
C ASN A 259 4.95 4.96 -22.43
N ARG A 260 5.04 6.02 -21.60
CA ARG A 260 5.27 5.86 -20.16
C ARG A 260 4.06 5.14 -19.57
N ILE A 261 4.31 4.12 -18.75
CA ILE A 261 3.25 3.34 -18.11
C ILE A 261 3.37 3.39 -16.59
N ILE A 262 2.25 3.33 -15.91
CA ILE A 262 2.17 3.03 -14.49
C ILE A 262 1.30 1.79 -14.32
N MET A 263 1.77 0.84 -13.54
CA MET A 263 1.02 -0.38 -13.22
C MET A 263 1.25 -0.80 -11.76
N ALA A 264 0.24 -1.43 -11.16
CA ALA A 264 0.44 -2.17 -9.92
C ALA A 264 1.09 -3.52 -10.25
N THR A 265 2.07 -3.97 -9.48
CA THR A 265 2.84 -5.17 -9.77
C THR A 265 3.61 -5.70 -8.56
N SER A 266 4.32 -6.79 -8.82
CA SER A 266 5.16 -7.52 -7.89
C SER A 266 6.65 -7.27 -8.14
N PRO A 267 7.51 -7.43 -7.12
CA PRO A 267 8.96 -7.37 -7.29
C PRO A 267 9.46 -8.35 -8.36
N GLY A 268 10.13 -7.84 -9.39
CA GLY A 268 10.75 -8.63 -10.47
C GLY A 268 9.82 -8.93 -11.64
N TYR A 269 8.57 -8.45 -11.61
CA TYR A 269 7.60 -8.61 -12.69
C TYR A 269 7.72 -7.47 -13.71
N ILE A 270 7.60 -7.78 -14.99
CA ILE A 270 7.65 -6.79 -16.08
C ILE A 270 6.26 -6.47 -16.64
N TRP A 271 5.21 -6.96 -16.01
CA TRP A 271 3.78 -6.75 -16.31
C TRP A 271 3.00 -6.71 -14.99
N SER A 272 1.74 -6.26 -14.99
CA SER A 272 1.04 -6.00 -13.73
C SER A 272 0.88 -7.25 -12.90
N ASP A 273 0.27 -8.30 -13.45
CA ASP A 273 -0.22 -9.48 -12.70
C ASP A 273 -1.23 -9.14 -11.58
N GLU A 274 -1.48 -7.85 -11.34
CA GLU A 274 -2.44 -7.26 -10.40
C GLU A 274 -3.51 -6.45 -11.14
N ASN A 275 -3.79 -6.82 -12.39
CA ASN A 275 -4.93 -6.34 -13.17
C ASN A 275 -5.03 -4.84 -13.44
N TYR A 276 -3.99 -4.03 -13.23
CA TYR A 276 -4.10 -2.57 -13.35
C TYR A 276 -2.96 -1.95 -14.14
N TYR A 277 -3.32 -1.16 -15.16
CA TYR A 277 -2.39 -0.39 -15.98
C TYR A 277 -2.99 0.97 -16.37
N GLN A 278 -2.13 1.99 -16.46
CA GLN A 278 -2.40 3.25 -17.14
C GLN A 278 -1.18 3.72 -17.94
N ASN A 279 -1.37 4.54 -18.97
CA ASN A 279 -0.27 5.14 -19.72
C ASN A 279 -0.44 6.64 -19.96
N ASP A 280 0.64 7.31 -20.33
CA ASP A 280 0.70 8.76 -20.60
C ASP A 280 -0.11 9.22 -21.82
N GLU A 281 -0.55 8.29 -22.67
CA GLU A 281 -1.48 8.53 -23.78
C GLU A 281 -2.95 8.50 -23.38
N GLY A 282 -3.29 8.38 -22.09
CA GLY A 282 -4.68 8.42 -21.62
C GLY A 282 -5.38 7.06 -21.60
N ILE A 283 -4.66 5.94 -21.75
CA ILE A 283 -5.26 4.61 -21.78
C ILE A 283 -5.22 3.99 -20.39
N ILE A 284 -6.37 3.48 -19.95
CA ILE A 284 -6.54 2.68 -18.73
C ILE A 284 -6.88 1.25 -19.15
N LEU A 285 -6.22 0.25 -18.56
CA LEU A 285 -6.52 -1.17 -18.77
C LEU A 285 -6.70 -1.87 -17.43
N ILE A 286 -7.84 -2.55 -17.27
CA ILE A 286 -8.13 -3.39 -16.12
C ILE A 286 -8.53 -4.78 -16.62
N ASP A 287 -8.01 -5.84 -16.01
CA ASP A 287 -8.35 -7.21 -16.39
C ASP A 287 -8.90 -8.05 -15.25
N THR A 288 -9.79 -8.98 -15.56
CA THR A 288 -10.31 -9.94 -14.58
C THR A 288 -10.35 -11.31 -15.23
N THR A 289 -9.59 -12.23 -14.67
CA THR A 289 -9.40 -13.56 -15.27
C THR A 289 -10.71 -14.34 -15.24
N ALA A 290 -11.12 -14.91 -16.37
CA ALA A 290 -12.25 -15.83 -16.42
C ALA A 290 -11.79 -17.27 -16.19
N ILE A 291 -12.73 -18.21 -16.07
CA ILE A 291 -12.40 -19.64 -15.99
C ILE A 291 -11.56 -20.04 -17.20
N GLN A 292 -10.45 -20.73 -16.95
CA GLN A 292 -9.53 -21.15 -17.98
C GLN A 292 -10.23 -22.01 -19.05
N GLY A 293 -10.24 -21.48 -20.28
CA GLY A 293 -10.80 -22.12 -21.45
C GLY A 293 -9.79 -22.90 -22.29
N LEU A 294 -10.07 -22.96 -23.59
CA LEU A 294 -9.14 -23.46 -24.59
C LEU A 294 -7.87 -22.60 -24.65
N TRP A 295 -6.73 -23.26 -24.78
CA TRP A 295 -5.44 -22.62 -25.00
C TRP A 295 -4.63 -23.39 -26.06
N LYS A 296 -3.57 -22.79 -26.61
CA LYS A 296 -2.63 -23.41 -27.56
C LYS A 296 -1.19 -23.08 -27.18
N LYS A 297 -0.24 -23.99 -27.46
CA LYS A 297 1.18 -23.76 -27.12
C LYS A 297 1.77 -22.56 -27.87
N LYS A 298 1.34 -22.28 -29.11
CA LYS A 298 1.82 -21.14 -29.91
C LYS A 298 1.05 -19.85 -29.61
N GLY A 299 1.71 -18.70 -29.74
CA GLY A 299 1.13 -17.39 -29.51
C GLY A 299 1.75 -16.69 -28.31
N LEU A 300 1.41 -15.42 -28.13
CA LEU A 300 1.90 -14.57 -27.05
C LEU A 300 1.16 -14.86 -25.74
N THR A 301 1.91 -14.85 -24.64
CA THR A 301 1.39 -14.94 -23.28
C THR A 301 0.57 -13.69 -22.95
N LEU A 302 -0.33 -13.81 -21.98
CA LEU A 302 -1.02 -12.71 -21.33
C LEU A 302 -0.03 -11.64 -20.89
N ALA A 303 1.07 -12.01 -20.22
CA ALA A 303 2.11 -11.09 -19.79
C ALA A 303 2.60 -10.19 -20.94
N ILE A 304 2.91 -10.78 -22.10
CA ILE A 304 3.36 -10.01 -23.26
C ILE A 304 2.22 -9.20 -23.91
N ARG A 305 1.01 -9.74 -23.99
CA ARG A 305 -0.12 -9.05 -24.61
C ARG A 305 -0.56 -7.84 -23.79
N SER A 306 -0.66 -7.98 -22.47
CA SER A 306 -0.99 -6.89 -21.56
C SER A 306 0.11 -5.84 -21.52
N ARG A 307 1.38 -6.27 -21.54
CA ARG A 307 2.51 -5.35 -21.59
C ARG A 307 2.57 -4.55 -22.90
N LYS A 308 2.27 -5.19 -24.03
CA LYS A 308 2.14 -4.48 -25.32
C LYS A 308 0.95 -3.54 -25.35
N ALA A 309 -0.21 -3.98 -24.84
CA ALA A 309 -1.41 -3.15 -24.78
C ALA A 309 -1.18 -1.91 -23.90
N SER A 310 -0.55 -2.05 -22.75
CA SER A 310 -0.23 -0.89 -21.88
C SER A 310 0.83 0.03 -22.50
N GLN A 311 1.91 -0.51 -23.05
CA GLN A 311 3.06 0.29 -23.53
C GLN A 311 2.86 0.92 -24.92
N TYR A 312 2.09 0.29 -25.81
CA TYR A 312 2.06 0.69 -27.23
C TYR A 312 0.67 1.13 -27.71
N SER A 313 -0.32 1.27 -26.82
CA SER A 313 -1.66 1.72 -27.20
C SER A 313 -1.86 3.20 -26.96
N SER A 314 -2.41 3.88 -27.97
CA SER A 314 -2.83 5.29 -27.91
C SER A 314 -4.35 5.45 -28.03
N SER A 315 -5.06 4.34 -28.19
CA SER A 315 -6.52 4.25 -28.36
C SER A 315 -7.05 2.91 -27.86
N ILE A 316 -8.37 2.81 -27.66
CA ILE A 316 -9.05 1.54 -27.37
C ILE A 316 -8.79 0.50 -28.47
N ASP A 317 -8.72 0.90 -29.74
CA ASP A 317 -8.54 -0.03 -30.85
C ASP A 317 -7.15 -0.67 -30.86
N ASP A 318 -6.10 0.09 -30.51
CA ASP A 318 -4.75 -0.44 -30.32
C ASP A 318 -4.71 -1.47 -29.18
N ALA A 319 -5.37 -1.15 -28.05
CA ALA A 319 -5.44 -2.05 -26.91
C ALA A 319 -6.16 -3.36 -27.28
N LEU A 320 -7.32 -3.26 -27.94
CA LEU A 320 -8.06 -4.42 -28.45
C LEU A 320 -7.23 -5.24 -29.43
N TYR A 321 -6.43 -4.61 -30.29
CA TYR A 321 -5.52 -5.30 -31.21
C TYR A 321 -4.47 -6.09 -30.43
N HIS A 322 -3.70 -5.46 -29.54
CA HIS A 322 -2.63 -6.14 -28.80
C HIS A 322 -3.14 -7.27 -27.91
N LEU A 323 -4.31 -7.10 -27.29
CA LEU A 323 -4.92 -8.14 -26.46
C LEU A 323 -5.39 -9.36 -27.27
N LYS A 324 -5.83 -9.17 -28.52
CA LYS A 324 -6.34 -10.27 -29.38
C LYS A 324 -5.25 -10.88 -30.26
N HIS A 325 -4.26 -10.08 -30.65
CA HIS A 325 -3.23 -10.48 -31.60
C HIS A 325 -2.35 -11.58 -31.02
N GLU A 326 -2.19 -12.66 -31.79
CA GLU A 326 -1.44 -13.85 -31.39
C GLU A 326 -1.83 -14.45 -30.02
N ASN A 327 -3.06 -14.21 -29.55
CA ASN A 327 -3.55 -14.74 -28.28
C ASN A 327 -3.37 -16.27 -28.18
N ASN A 328 -2.73 -16.73 -27.11
CA ASN A 328 -2.50 -18.15 -26.80
C ASN A 328 -3.68 -18.80 -26.04
N GLY A 329 -4.62 -18.02 -25.51
CA GLY A 329 -5.80 -18.50 -24.79
C GLY A 329 -5.58 -18.89 -23.33
N VAL A 330 -4.37 -18.67 -22.79
CA VAL A 330 -4.10 -18.84 -21.36
C VAL A 330 -4.59 -17.59 -20.64
N TRP A 331 -5.33 -17.77 -19.55
CA TRP A 331 -5.87 -16.70 -18.70
C TRP A 331 -6.62 -15.62 -19.47
N THR A 332 -7.49 -16.05 -20.38
CA THR A 332 -8.43 -15.13 -21.00
C THR A 332 -9.42 -14.60 -19.97
N GLY A 333 -9.90 -13.38 -20.15
CA GLY A 333 -10.71 -12.70 -19.15
C GLY A 333 -11.60 -11.62 -19.73
N VAL A 334 -12.16 -10.84 -18.82
CA VAL A 334 -12.91 -9.63 -19.14
C VAL A 334 -12.00 -8.44 -18.90
N TRP A 335 -11.92 -7.55 -19.88
CA TRP A 335 -11.12 -6.34 -19.83
C TRP A 335 -12.01 -5.11 -19.79
N LEU A 336 -11.68 -4.16 -18.93
CA LEU A 336 -12.20 -2.80 -18.97
C LEU A 336 -11.10 -1.91 -19.55
N ILE A 337 -11.47 -1.04 -20.49
CA ILE A 337 -10.54 -0.19 -21.23
C ILE A 337 -11.12 1.23 -21.22
N GLY A 338 -10.32 2.22 -20.83
CA GLY A 338 -10.70 3.64 -20.90
C GLY A 338 -9.75 4.41 -21.81
N ASP A 339 -10.28 5.40 -22.53
CA ASP A 339 -9.52 6.40 -23.28
C ASP A 339 -9.95 7.80 -22.84
N THR A 340 -9.14 8.41 -21.97
CA THR A 340 -9.45 9.70 -21.34
C THR A 340 -9.46 10.86 -22.32
N LYS A 341 -8.81 10.73 -23.49
CA LYS A 341 -8.82 11.77 -24.53
C LYS A 341 -10.18 11.86 -25.22
N THR A 342 -10.90 10.75 -25.30
CA THR A 342 -12.18 10.66 -26.02
C THR A 342 -13.40 10.53 -25.11
N GLY A 343 -13.19 10.26 -23.82
CA GLY A 343 -14.23 9.93 -22.84
C GLY A 343 -14.86 8.54 -23.10
N GLU A 344 -14.27 7.72 -23.97
CA GLU A 344 -14.81 6.41 -24.32
C GLU A 344 -14.31 5.33 -23.37
N ILE A 345 -15.22 4.44 -22.97
CA ILE A 345 -14.93 3.24 -22.21
C ILE A 345 -15.38 2.01 -22.98
N ALA A 346 -14.70 0.89 -22.78
CA ALA A 346 -15.03 -0.38 -23.40
C ALA A 346 -14.93 -1.55 -22.42
N ARG A 347 -15.77 -2.55 -22.65
CA ARG A 347 -15.71 -3.86 -22.01
C ARG A 347 -15.42 -4.91 -23.09
N LEU A 348 -14.39 -5.72 -22.89
CA LEU A 348 -14.01 -6.82 -23.79
C LEU A 348 -14.16 -8.14 -23.05
N ASP A 349 -15.06 -9.00 -23.52
CA ASP A 349 -15.00 -10.43 -23.20
C ASP A 349 -14.03 -11.11 -24.16
N LEU A 350 -12.96 -11.70 -23.65
CA LEU A 350 -11.94 -12.35 -24.46
C LEU A 350 -11.96 -13.87 -24.23
N GLY A 351 -12.04 -14.63 -25.32
CA GLY A 351 -11.69 -16.05 -25.41
C GLY A 351 -10.45 -16.24 -26.30
N LEU A 352 -10.12 -17.48 -26.67
CA LEU A 352 -8.99 -17.75 -27.56
C LEU A 352 -9.34 -17.40 -29.03
N TYR A 353 -10.51 -17.78 -29.50
CA TYR A 353 -10.98 -17.56 -30.87
C TYR A 353 -12.16 -16.59 -30.96
N THR A 354 -12.95 -16.49 -29.90
CA THR A 354 -14.11 -15.61 -29.83
C THR A 354 -13.84 -14.43 -28.90
N SER A 355 -14.44 -13.29 -29.21
CA SER A 355 -14.41 -12.11 -28.36
C SER A 355 -15.66 -11.27 -28.60
N ALA A 356 -16.11 -10.52 -27.60
CA ALA A 356 -17.16 -9.53 -27.74
C ALA A 356 -16.70 -8.21 -27.12
N VAL A 357 -17.08 -7.09 -27.74
CA VAL A 357 -16.70 -5.75 -27.28
C VAL A 357 -17.95 -4.88 -27.22
N TRP A 358 -18.12 -4.20 -26.09
CA TRP A 358 -19.11 -3.15 -25.89
C TRP A 358 -18.37 -1.84 -25.60
N ARG A 359 -18.87 -0.74 -26.16
CA ARG A 359 -18.26 0.59 -26.06
C ARG A 359 -19.34 1.61 -25.75
N THR A 360 -19.03 2.60 -24.93
CA THR A 360 -19.90 3.74 -24.67
C THR A 360 -19.08 4.98 -24.30
N LYS A 361 -19.68 6.16 -24.49
CA LYS A 361 -19.17 7.44 -23.96
C LYS A 361 -20.02 7.96 -22.80
N ASN A 362 -20.99 7.18 -22.35
CA ASN A 362 -21.91 7.55 -21.29
C ASN A 362 -22.38 6.30 -20.55
N GLY A 363 -22.18 6.26 -19.24
CA GLY A 363 -22.52 5.11 -18.40
C GLY A 363 -21.29 4.49 -17.73
N PHE A 364 -21.46 3.26 -17.25
CA PHE A 364 -20.41 2.52 -16.56
C PHE A 364 -20.38 1.05 -17.01
N TYR A 365 -19.25 0.40 -16.79
CA TYR A 365 -19.05 -1.03 -16.90
C TYR A 365 -18.39 -1.56 -15.63
N TRP A 366 -18.56 -2.84 -15.38
CA TRP A 366 -17.86 -3.57 -14.34
C TRP A 366 -17.36 -4.90 -14.88
N SER A 367 -16.51 -5.53 -14.09
CA SER A 367 -16.14 -6.92 -14.29
C SER A 367 -15.92 -7.63 -12.97
N ALA A 368 -16.40 -8.87 -12.90
CA ALA A 368 -16.28 -9.75 -11.75
C ALA A 368 -16.00 -11.20 -12.21
N ASN A 369 -15.03 -11.38 -13.12
CA ASN A 369 -14.63 -12.70 -13.69
C ASN A 369 -15.76 -13.44 -14.45
N ASN A 370 -16.82 -12.72 -14.82
CA ASN A 370 -18.04 -13.28 -15.37
C ASN A 370 -18.30 -12.72 -16.78
N PRO A 371 -17.84 -13.39 -17.86
CA PRO A 371 -18.09 -12.93 -19.22
C PRO A 371 -19.59 -12.93 -19.54
N ILE A 372 -20.07 -11.93 -20.27
CA ILE A 372 -21.48 -11.80 -20.65
C ILE A 372 -21.76 -12.54 -21.97
N ASP A 373 -20.82 -12.53 -22.92
CA ASP A 373 -21.04 -13.11 -24.25
C ASP A 373 -21.14 -14.65 -24.23
N ALA A 374 -22.25 -15.17 -24.74
CA ALA A 374 -22.54 -16.60 -24.75
C ALA A 374 -21.61 -17.42 -25.68
N SER A 375 -20.95 -16.80 -26.67
CA SER A 375 -19.97 -17.49 -27.51
C SER A 375 -18.62 -17.61 -26.82
N VAL A 376 -18.16 -16.56 -26.13
CA VAL A 376 -16.97 -16.58 -25.27
C VAL A 376 -17.14 -17.61 -24.16
N ARG A 377 -18.27 -17.59 -23.44
CA ARG A 377 -18.56 -18.58 -22.38
C ARG A 377 -18.60 -20.02 -22.91
N ARG A 378 -19.19 -20.23 -24.09
CA ARG A 378 -19.23 -21.56 -24.74
C ARG A 378 -17.82 -22.06 -25.04
N GLU A 379 -16.96 -21.19 -25.53
CA GLU A 379 -15.56 -21.52 -25.80
C GLU A 379 -14.79 -21.84 -24.52
N GLN A 380 -14.96 -21.02 -23.47
CA GLN A 380 -14.28 -21.19 -22.19
C GLN A 380 -14.71 -22.47 -21.47
N LEU A 381 -16.01 -22.68 -21.29
CA LEU A 381 -16.50 -23.78 -20.45
C LEU A 381 -16.44 -25.15 -21.14
N ARG A 382 -16.63 -25.23 -22.47
CA ARG A 382 -16.76 -26.52 -23.17
C ARG A 382 -17.76 -27.45 -22.46
N PHE A 383 -17.31 -28.62 -21.97
CA PHE A 383 -18.12 -29.60 -21.24
C PHE A 383 -18.40 -29.19 -19.77
N GLU A 384 -17.64 -28.25 -19.21
CA GLU A 384 -17.85 -27.71 -17.85
C GLU A 384 -19.22 -27.02 -17.73
N SER A 385 -19.82 -26.59 -18.85
CA SER A 385 -21.19 -26.06 -18.90
C SER A 385 -22.25 -27.03 -18.36
N ILE A 386 -21.96 -28.33 -18.31
CA ILE A 386 -22.83 -29.35 -17.70
C ILE A 386 -22.84 -29.20 -16.18
N LYS A 387 -21.70 -28.83 -15.56
CA LYS A 387 -21.62 -28.60 -14.11
C LYS A 387 -22.54 -27.49 -13.67
N GLY A 388 -22.70 -26.43 -14.48
CA GLY A 388 -23.62 -25.33 -14.20
C GLY A 388 -25.05 -25.81 -13.90
N ARG A 389 -25.59 -26.79 -14.65
CA ARG A 389 -26.93 -27.33 -14.38
C ARG A 389 -27.01 -28.14 -13.09
N LEU A 390 -25.97 -28.92 -12.78
CA LEU A 390 -25.91 -29.68 -11.53
C LEU A 390 -25.80 -28.75 -10.32
N PHE A 391 -24.96 -27.71 -10.42
CA PHE A 391 -24.81 -26.69 -9.39
C PHE A 391 -26.07 -25.84 -9.23
N GLN A 392 -26.82 -25.57 -10.30
CA GLN A 392 -28.15 -24.93 -10.20
C GLN A 392 -29.14 -25.78 -9.40
N ILE A 393 -29.16 -27.10 -9.62
CA ILE A 393 -30.01 -28.00 -8.81
C ILE A 393 -29.55 -27.96 -7.34
N ALA A 394 -28.24 -27.98 -7.09
CA ALA A 394 -27.72 -27.84 -5.73
C ALA A 394 -28.10 -26.48 -5.11
N HIS A 395 -28.06 -25.39 -5.88
CA HIS A 395 -28.50 -24.07 -5.43
C HIS A 395 -29.98 -24.06 -5.06
N ILE A 396 -30.86 -24.64 -5.88
CA ILE A 396 -32.29 -24.74 -5.58
C ILE A 396 -32.56 -25.55 -4.30
N LEU A 397 -31.78 -26.59 -4.05
CA LEU A 397 -31.97 -27.48 -2.90
C LEU A 397 -31.29 -26.98 -1.61
N PHE A 398 -30.16 -26.27 -1.73
CA PHE A 398 -29.24 -25.98 -0.62
C PHE A 398 -28.70 -24.54 -0.59
N ASN A 399 -29.17 -23.66 -1.49
CA ASN A 399 -28.76 -22.25 -1.59
C ASN A 399 -27.25 -22.03 -1.79
N THR A 400 -26.59 -22.89 -2.57
CA THR A 400 -25.14 -22.82 -2.87
C THR A 400 -24.82 -21.80 -3.97
N SER A 401 -23.85 -20.90 -3.80
CA SER A 401 -23.40 -19.93 -4.82
C SER A 401 -22.36 -20.51 -5.80
N GLY A 402 -22.05 -19.77 -6.88
CA GLY A 402 -20.95 -20.04 -7.80
C GLY A 402 -21.34 -20.75 -9.10
N TYR A 403 -22.59 -21.17 -9.27
CA TYR A 403 -23.06 -21.81 -10.51
C TYR A 403 -23.08 -20.83 -11.70
N GLU A 404 -23.19 -19.53 -11.42
CA GLU A 404 -23.32 -18.42 -12.35
C GLU A 404 -22.13 -18.34 -13.31
N TYR A 405 -20.95 -18.76 -12.85
CA TYR A 405 -19.73 -18.79 -13.66
C TYR A 405 -19.67 -20.00 -14.62
N TYR A 406 -20.48 -21.05 -14.39
CA TYR A 406 -20.42 -22.32 -15.15
C TYR A 406 -21.60 -22.52 -16.11
N THR A 407 -22.41 -21.49 -16.35
CA THR A 407 -23.54 -21.56 -17.31
C THR A 407 -23.15 -21.02 -18.68
N ARG A 408 -23.75 -21.56 -19.75
CA ARG A 408 -23.54 -21.03 -21.11
C ARG A 408 -24.09 -19.61 -21.28
N ASN A 409 -25.27 -19.36 -20.74
CA ASN A 409 -25.87 -18.03 -20.73
C ASN A 409 -25.40 -17.28 -19.51
N TYR A 410 -25.23 -15.97 -19.63
CA TYR A 410 -24.91 -15.10 -18.52
C TYR A 410 -25.98 -15.19 -17.44
N ILE A 411 -25.52 -15.35 -16.20
CA ILE A 411 -26.30 -15.20 -14.98
C ILE A 411 -25.44 -14.29 -14.09
N PRO A 412 -26.00 -13.18 -13.57
CA PRO A 412 -25.23 -12.28 -12.73
C PRO A 412 -24.94 -12.95 -11.39
N SER A 413 -23.69 -12.85 -10.93
CA SER A 413 -23.30 -13.17 -9.56
C SER A 413 -23.74 -12.08 -8.58
N GLU A 414 -23.66 -12.33 -7.28
CA GLU A 414 -23.95 -11.31 -6.26
C GLU A 414 -23.11 -10.03 -6.42
N ARG A 415 -21.86 -10.16 -6.89
CA ARG A 415 -21.00 -8.99 -7.19
C ARG A 415 -21.46 -8.25 -8.43
N ASP A 416 -21.87 -8.96 -9.48
CA ASP A 416 -22.41 -8.31 -10.68
C ASP A 416 -23.66 -7.50 -10.35
N ILE A 417 -24.55 -8.06 -9.51
CA ILE A 417 -25.76 -7.38 -9.03
C ILE A 417 -25.37 -6.15 -8.21
N LYS A 418 -24.38 -6.27 -7.31
CA LYS A 418 -23.98 -5.16 -6.44
C LYS A 418 -23.30 -4.03 -7.21
N PHE A 419 -22.48 -4.32 -8.21
CA PHE A 419 -21.91 -3.31 -9.09
C PHE A 419 -23.00 -2.55 -9.86
N GLU A 420 -23.97 -3.27 -10.43
CA GLU A 420 -25.10 -2.66 -11.13
C GLU A 420 -25.96 -1.80 -10.19
N GLU A 421 -26.25 -2.28 -8.97
CA GLU A 421 -26.99 -1.55 -7.95
C GLU A 421 -26.32 -0.22 -7.59
N LEU A 422 -25.04 -0.27 -7.20
CA LEU A 422 -24.30 0.92 -6.76
C LEU A 422 -24.00 1.87 -7.92
N GLY A 423 -23.63 1.35 -9.10
CA GLY A 423 -23.42 2.18 -10.28
C GLY A 423 -24.67 2.96 -10.68
N ASN A 424 -25.86 2.37 -10.52
CA ASN A 424 -27.14 3.06 -10.75
C ASN A 424 -27.50 4.01 -9.60
N GLU A 425 -27.22 3.66 -8.34
CA GLU A 425 -27.45 4.50 -7.16
C GLU A 425 -26.66 5.82 -7.21
N TYR A 426 -25.39 5.74 -7.64
CA TYR A 426 -24.49 6.88 -7.73
C TYR A 426 -24.44 7.53 -9.11
N TYR A 427 -25.27 7.09 -10.07
CA TYR A 427 -25.25 7.65 -11.42
C TYR A 427 -25.40 9.18 -11.42
N GLY A 428 -24.49 9.87 -12.10
CA GLY A 428 -24.37 11.34 -12.12
C GLY A 428 -23.57 11.94 -10.96
N ARG A 429 -23.08 11.10 -10.04
CA ARG A 429 -22.29 11.47 -8.87
C ARG A 429 -21.02 10.62 -8.72
N ILE A 430 -20.70 9.77 -9.71
CA ILE A 430 -19.51 8.91 -9.63
C ILE A 430 -18.25 9.75 -9.78
N ASP A 431 -17.46 9.79 -8.72
CA ASP A 431 -16.10 10.31 -8.68
C ASP A 431 -15.19 9.31 -7.96
N VAL A 432 -13.95 9.71 -7.68
CA VAL A 432 -12.98 8.87 -6.96
C VAL A 432 -13.47 8.46 -5.57
N ASP A 433 -14.11 9.37 -4.82
CA ASP A 433 -14.53 9.10 -3.44
C ASP A 433 -15.72 8.12 -3.41
N VAL A 434 -16.67 8.27 -4.33
CA VAL A 434 -17.74 7.29 -4.54
C VAL A 434 -17.18 5.93 -4.96
N VAL A 435 -16.19 5.89 -5.86
CA VAL A 435 -15.60 4.60 -6.27
C VAL A 435 -14.84 3.93 -5.13
N LYS A 436 -14.19 4.68 -4.22
CA LYS A 436 -13.65 4.10 -2.97
C LYS A 436 -14.75 3.43 -2.15
N GLU A 437 -15.94 4.02 -2.08
CA GLU A 437 -17.08 3.43 -1.37
C GLU A 437 -17.58 2.14 -2.06
N ILE A 438 -17.77 2.18 -3.38
CA ILE A 438 -18.17 1.00 -4.19
C ILE A 438 -17.19 -0.15 -3.95
N MET A 439 -15.89 0.13 -4.09
CA MET A 439 -14.83 -0.87 -3.96
C MET A 439 -14.56 -1.30 -2.52
N SER A 440 -15.16 -0.63 -1.53
CA SER A 440 -15.11 -0.98 -0.11
C SER A 440 -16.43 -1.59 0.41
N THR A 441 -17.34 -1.98 -0.48
CA THR A 441 -18.66 -2.53 -0.12
C THR A 441 -18.71 -4.05 -0.33
N LEU A 442 -19.42 -4.79 0.52
CA LEU A 442 -19.60 -6.23 0.33
C LEU A 442 -20.73 -6.50 -0.70
N PRO A 443 -20.64 -7.56 -1.53
CA PRO A 443 -19.56 -8.56 -1.60
C PRO A 443 -18.40 -8.16 -2.55
N ILE A 444 -18.36 -6.92 -3.07
CA ILE A 444 -17.30 -6.45 -3.98
C ILE A 444 -15.91 -6.47 -3.32
N SER A 445 -15.85 -6.30 -2.00
CA SER A 445 -14.59 -6.20 -1.25
C SER A 445 -14.20 -7.43 -0.43
N ASP A 446 -15.04 -8.48 -0.35
CA ASP A 446 -14.91 -9.58 0.62
C ASP A 446 -13.52 -10.21 0.71
N LEU A 447 -12.86 -10.50 -0.42
CA LEU A 447 -11.55 -11.16 -0.48
C LEU A 447 -10.46 -10.28 -1.12
N SER A 448 -10.67 -8.96 -1.13
CA SER A 448 -9.75 -8.02 -1.74
C SER A 448 -8.41 -7.97 -1.00
N THR A 449 -7.33 -8.00 -1.77
CA THR A 449 -5.97 -7.81 -1.28
C THR A 449 -5.45 -6.38 -1.46
N ASP A 450 -6.14 -5.59 -2.25
CA ASP A 450 -5.72 -4.26 -2.61
C ASP A 450 -6.86 -3.57 -3.36
N CYS A 451 -6.66 -2.29 -3.67
CA CYS A 451 -7.47 -1.59 -4.65
C CYS A 451 -6.66 -0.46 -5.29
N LYS A 452 -6.85 -0.21 -6.59
CA LYS A 452 -6.27 0.93 -7.31
C LYS A 452 -7.38 1.71 -7.99
N ILE A 453 -7.31 3.04 -7.97
CA ILE A 453 -8.29 3.93 -8.58
C ILE A 453 -7.56 5.06 -9.31
N THR A 454 -7.99 5.38 -10.53
CA THR A 454 -7.60 6.60 -11.23
C THR A 454 -8.81 7.26 -11.86
N ASP A 455 -8.62 8.50 -12.27
CA ASP A 455 -9.54 9.21 -13.13
C ASP A 455 -8.77 9.98 -14.21
N THR A 456 -9.49 10.75 -15.02
CA THR A 456 -8.89 11.53 -16.10
C THR A 456 -7.84 12.52 -15.59
N PHE A 457 -8.08 13.17 -14.45
CA PHE A 457 -7.22 14.20 -13.89
C PHE A 457 -5.97 13.60 -13.25
N LEU A 458 -6.13 12.54 -12.44
CA LEU A 458 -5.06 11.78 -11.83
C LEU A 458 -4.13 11.19 -12.89
N LEU A 459 -4.68 10.55 -13.93
CA LEU A 459 -3.88 9.97 -15.01
C LEU A 459 -3.03 11.03 -15.71
N SER A 460 -3.61 12.20 -16.02
CA SER A 460 -2.87 13.31 -16.66
C SER A 460 -1.70 13.85 -15.81
N ASN A 461 -1.72 13.60 -14.50
CA ASN A 461 -0.66 13.93 -13.55
C ASN A 461 0.15 12.71 -13.12
N HIS A 462 0.06 11.59 -13.85
CA HIS A 462 0.74 10.33 -13.54
C HIS A 462 0.49 9.85 -12.10
N ALA A 463 -0.74 10.02 -11.63
CA ALA A 463 -1.14 9.70 -10.27
C ALA A 463 -2.22 8.61 -10.25
N LEU A 464 -2.38 7.98 -9.09
CA LEU A 464 -3.47 7.07 -8.76
C LEU A 464 -3.65 6.96 -7.24
N TRP A 465 -4.85 6.61 -6.81
CA TRP A 465 -5.11 6.15 -5.45
C TRP A 465 -4.85 4.66 -5.35
N ALA A 466 -4.22 4.23 -4.25
CA ALA A 466 -4.01 2.84 -3.95
C ALA A 466 -4.47 2.52 -2.50
N PHE A 467 -4.88 1.30 -2.26
CA PHE A 467 -5.22 0.77 -0.95
C PHE A 467 -4.49 -0.55 -0.75
N TRP A 468 -3.67 -0.65 0.30
CA TRP A 468 -3.02 -1.90 0.66
C TRP A 468 -3.77 -2.59 1.80
N GLY A 469 -4.10 -3.87 1.63
CA GLY A 469 -5.00 -4.58 2.54
C GLY A 469 -6.43 -4.68 2.00
N ASN A 470 -7.36 -5.17 2.82
CA ASN A 470 -8.76 -5.25 2.43
C ASN A 470 -9.48 -3.89 2.61
N PRO A 471 -10.06 -3.27 1.55
CA PRO A 471 -10.71 -1.95 1.63
C PRO A 471 -11.94 -1.88 2.55
N TYR A 472 -12.62 -3.00 2.82
CA TYR A 472 -13.69 -3.06 3.83
C TYR A 472 -13.15 -2.85 5.26
N GLY A 473 -11.86 -3.15 5.46
CA GLY A 473 -11.14 -2.99 6.72
C GLY A 473 -10.84 -4.30 7.45
N TYR A 474 -10.97 -5.45 6.79
CA TYR A 474 -10.56 -6.73 7.36
C TYR A 474 -9.04 -6.91 7.37
N THR A 475 -8.52 -7.51 8.44
CA THR A 475 -7.14 -8.03 8.46
C THR A 475 -7.11 -9.38 7.77
N TRP A 476 -6.15 -9.61 6.87
CA TRP A 476 -5.97 -10.94 6.28
C TRP A 476 -5.48 -11.91 7.34
N ASN A 477 -6.33 -12.85 7.73
CA ASN A 477 -5.96 -13.91 8.65
C ASN A 477 -5.22 -15.01 7.89
N THR A 478 -3.92 -15.13 8.17
CA THR A 478 -3.01 -16.07 7.51
C THR A 478 -2.57 -17.21 8.43
N SER A 479 -3.19 -17.35 9.61
CA SER A 479 -2.82 -18.35 10.62
C SER A 479 -2.72 -19.78 10.09
N VAL A 480 -3.62 -20.17 9.17
CA VAL A 480 -3.61 -21.50 8.52
C VAL A 480 -2.40 -21.72 7.59
N LEU A 481 -1.79 -20.65 7.09
CA LEU A 481 -0.59 -20.68 6.25
C LEU A 481 0.69 -20.65 7.09
N GLN A 482 0.66 -19.96 8.24
CA GLN A 482 1.82 -19.79 9.14
C GLN A 482 2.40 -21.12 9.64
N THR A 483 1.58 -22.16 9.75
CA THR A 483 2.06 -23.50 10.12
C THR A 483 2.88 -24.19 9.02
N ASN A 484 2.71 -23.77 7.76
CA ASN A 484 3.21 -24.49 6.58
C ASN A 484 4.30 -23.73 5.84
N LEU A 485 4.25 -22.40 5.89
CA LEU A 485 5.06 -21.49 5.08
C LEU A 485 5.85 -20.54 5.98
N ARG A 486 7.11 -20.33 5.64
CA ARG A 486 8.00 -19.42 6.37
C ARG A 486 7.65 -17.96 6.06
N GLY A 487 7.76 -17.08 7.05
CA GLY A 487 7.65 -15.63 6.82
C GLY A 487 6.25 -15.12 6.50
N VAL A 488 5.21 -15.93 6.72
CA VAL A 488 3.82 -15.52 6.61
C VAL A 488 3.46 -14.56 7.75
N LYS A 489 2.81 -13.45 7.43
CA LYS A 489 2.32 -12.47 8.40
C LYS A 489 0.86 -12.12 8.12
N ASP A 490 0.09 -11.77 9.14
CA ASP A 490 -1.21 -11.14 8.92
C ASP A 490 -0.98 -9.73 8.35
N VAL A 491 -1.85 -9.31 7.42
CA VAL A 491 -1.76 -8.00 6.77
C VAL A 491 -2.97 -7.19 7.18
N PRO A 492 -2.81 -6.22 8.09
CA PRO A 492 -3.86 -5.29 8.41
C PRO A 492 -4.02 -4.26 7.28
N PRO A 493 -5.21 -3.67 7.10
CA PRO A 493 -5.42 -2.62 6.12
C PRO A 493 -4.59 -1.38 6.46
N ALA A 494 -3.86 -0.86 5.47
CA ALA A 494 -3.00 0.32 5.61
C ALA A 494 -3.70 1.65 5.24
N GLY A 495 -4.83 1.57 4.54
CA GLY A 495 -5.64 2.74 4.16
C GLY A 495 -5.39 3.22 2.73
N TRP A 496 -6.18 4.20 2.31
CA TRP A 496 -6.03 4.87 1.02
C TRP A 496 -4.81 5.80 1.03
N VAL A 497 -4.01 5.71 -0.03
CA VAL A 497 -2.88 6.61 -0.29
C VAL A 497 -2.98 7.18 -1.70
N LEU A 498 -2.70 8.47 -1.86
CA LEU A 498 -2.55 9.10 -3.16
C LEU A 498 -1.08 9.08 -3.56
N ILE A 499 -0.77 8.39 -4.66
CA ILE A 499 0.58 8.21 -5.19
C ILE A 499 0.74 9.06 -6.45
N HIS A 500 1.80 9.84 -6.52
CA HIS A 500 2.18 10.63 -7.69
C HIS A 500 3.50 10.10 -8.27
N ALA A 501 3.66 10.20 -9.59
CA ALA A 501 4.96 10.01 -10.22
C ALA A 501 5.83 11.25 -10.12
N ILE A 502 7.15 11.05 -10.10
CA ILE A 502 8.10 12.17 -10.12
C ILE A 502 8.04 12.89 -11.47
N PRO A 503 7.80 14.22 -11.49
CA PRO A 503 7.86 15.01 -12.70
C PRO A 503 9.23 14.87 -13.38
N ASP A 504 9.23 14.86 -14.71
CA ASP A 504 10.42 14.60 -15.52
C ASP A 504 11.55 15.63 -15.33
N ASP A 505 11.19 16.85 -14.92
CA ASP A 505 12.11 17.96 -14.64
C ASP A 505 12.69 17.91 -13.20
N VAL A 506 12.19 16.99 -12.38
CA VAL A 506 12.71 16.73 -11.04
C VAL A 506 13.67 15.55 -11.12
N SER A 507 14.97 15.82 -11.04
CA SER A 507 15.97 14.80 -10.70
C SER A 507 15.98 14.63 -9.17
N PRO A 508 15.38 13.57 -8.62
CA PRO A 508 15.30 13.40 -7.18
C PRO A 508 16.69 13.09 -6.61
N SER A 509 17.02 13.70 -5.47
CA SER A 509 18.24 13.41 -4.73
C SER A 509 17.87 12.75 -3.42
N PHE A 510 17.94 11.41 -3.39
CA PHE A 510 17.68 10.62 -2.19
C PHE A 510 18.98 10.42 -1.42
N THR A 511 19.05 10.94 -0.20
CA THR A 511 20.11 10.59 0.75
C THR A 511 19.58 9.50 1.66
N TYR A 512 19.83 8.23 1.32
CA TYR A 512 19.39 7.12 2.16
C TYR A 512 20.34 6.92 3.35
N ASN A 513 19.97 7.52 4.48
CA ASN A 513 20.59 7.28 5.78
C ASN A 513 19.47 7.16 6.82
N PRO A 514 18.64 6.10 6.76
CA PRO A 514 17.51 5.97 7.65
C PRO A 514 17.98 5.92 9.10
N VAL A 515 17.12 6.43 9.98
CA VAL A 515 17.33 6.40 11.44
C VAL A 515 17.76 5.02 11.93
N GLN A 516 18.85 5.00 12.70
CA GLN A 516 19.42 3.78 13.31
C GLN A 516 19.09 3.68 14.81
N GLU A 517 18.90 4.83 15.49
CA GLU A 517 18.55 4.91 16.90
C GLU A 517 17.21 5.62 17.05
N TYR A 518 16.29 5.06 17.84
CA TYR A 518 14.91 5.54 17.94
C TYR A 518 14.64 6.43 19.16
N GLY A 519 15.70 6.84 19.87
CA GLY A 519 15.60 7.60 21.12
C GLY A 519 14.99 6.78 22.26
N GLY A 520 14.45 7.48 23.26
CA GLY A 520 13.68 6.90 24.35
C GLY A 520 12.28 6.44 23.92
N ASN A 521 11.55 5.83 24.86
CA ASN A 521 10.13 5.49 24.67
C ASN A 521 9.25 6.65 25.16
N ALA A 522 8.23 7.02 24.40
CA ALA A 522 7.23 7.99 24.85
C ALA A 522 6.44 7.49 26.07
N GLU A 523 6.18 8.36 27.05
CA GLU A 523 5.25 8.08 28.14
C GLU A 523 3.81 8.30 27.64
N ILE A 524 2.99 7.26 27.64
CA ILE A 524 1.55 7.36 27.37
C ILE A 524 0.86 7.86 28.65
N ILE A 525 0.32 9.07 28.60
CA ILE A 525 -0.46 9.66 29.69
C ILE A 525 -1.83 9.01 29.76
N TRP A 526 -2.49 8.89 28.60
CA TRP A 526 -3.72 8.13 28.42
C TRP A 526 -3.89 7.74 26.95
N GLU A 527 -4.72 6.72 26.71
CA GLU A 527 -5.18 6.33 25.38
C GLU A 527 -6.69 6.09 25.39
N VAL A 528 -7.33 6.32 24.25
CA VAL A 528 -8.76 6.07 24.02
C VAL A 528 -8.91 5.21 22.77
N ASP A 529 -9.59 4.09 22.90
CA ASP A 529 -9.98 3.25 21.76
C ASP A 529 -11.21 3.87 21.07
N ILE A 530 -11.10 4.12 19.77
CA ILE A 530 -12.13 4.78 18.97
C ILE A 530 -12.60 3.93 17.79
N GLY A 531 -12.01 2.74 17.60
CA GLY A 531 -12.33 1.83 16.51
C GLY A 531 -11.10 1.04 16.12
N CYS A 532 -11.10 -0.28 16.32
CA CYS A 532 -9.89 -1.13 16.22
C CYS A 532 -9.31 -1.33 14.79
N LYS A 533 -9.33 -0.33 13.90
CA LYS A 533 -8.81 -0.43 12.53
C LYS A 533 -7.41 0.19 12.41
N ASN A 534 -6.49 -0.56 11.80
CA ASN A 534 -5.09 -0.14 11.62
C ASN A 534 -4.91 1.14 10.79
N HIS A 535 -5.80 1.40 9.83
CA HIS A 535 -5.77 2.60 8.97
C HIS A 535 -6.64 3.75 9.49
N GLU A 536 -7.18 3.65 10.70
CA GLU A 536 -7.91 4.75 11.31
C GLU A 536 -6.93 5.68 12.02
N TRP A 537 -6.95 6.94 11.60
CA TRP A 537 -6.08 8.00 12.04
C TRP A 537 -6.87 9.30 12.18
N GLY A 538 -6.33 10.24 12.95
CA GLY A 538 -7.06 11.45 13.29
C GLY A 538 -6.17 12.61 13.73
N SER A 539 -6.63 13.81 13.43
CA SER A 539 -5.96 15.06 13.72
C SER A 539 -6.96 16.03 14.35
N GLY A 540 -6.46 16.93 15.20
CA GLY A 540 -7.34 17.72 16.05
C GLY A 540 -6.81 19.09 16.41
N ILE A 541 -7.49 19.70 17.36
CA ILE A 541 -7.12 20.96 17.97
C ILE A 541 -7.47 20.95 19.45
N VAL A 542 -6.62 21.56 20.28
CA VAL A 542 -6.94 21.80 21.68
C VAL A 542 -7.46 23.22 21.85
N ARG A 543 -8.61 23.35 22.51
CA ARG A 543 -9.13 24.64 22.96
C ARG A 543 -9.51 24.53 24.44
N ASN A 544 -8.90 25.39 25.26
CA ASN A 544 -9.02 25.36 26.70
C ASN A 544 -8.59 23.99 27.27
N ASP A 545 -9.53 23.21 27.79
CA ASP A 545 -9.34 21.89 28.40
C ASP A 545 -9.93 20.73 27.57
N THR A 546 -10.33 21.01 26.32
CA THR A 546 -10.90 20.01 25.40
C THR A 546 -10.01 19.84 24.17
N LEU A 547 -9.70 18.58 23.83
CA LEU A 547 -9.22 18.14 22.53
C LEU A 547 -10.44 17.85 21.63
N TYR A 548 -10.56 18.54 20.50
CA TYR A 548 -11.49 18.18 19.44
C TYR A 548 -10.71 17.48 18.33
N ILE A 549 -11.05 16.24 18.04
CA ILE A 549 -10.31 15.41 17.08
C ILE A 549 -11.29 14.66 16.18
N THR A 550 -10.99 14.66 14.89
CA THR A 550 -11.74 13.93 13.86
C THR A 550 -10.92 12.76 13.34
N THR A 551 -11.60 11.72 12.87
CA THR A 551 -10.99 10.54 12.27
C THR A 551 -11.36 10.44 10.80
N ASN A 552 -10.47 9.87 9.99
CA ASN A 552 -10.71 9.62 8.57
C ASN A 552 -11.90 8.65 8.33
N MET A 553 -12.34 7.92 9.36
CA MET A 553 -13.50 7.04 9.29
C MET A 553 -14.84 7.75 9.62
N GLY A 554 -14.83 9.07 9.79
CA GLY A 554 -16.05 9.86 9.95
C GLY A 554 -16.56 9.91 11.39
N ASN A 555 -15.67 10.14 12.36
CA ASN A 555 -16.08 10.40 13.74
C ASN A 555 -15.38 11.66 14.26
N MET A 556 -16.08 12.44 15.09
CA MET A 556 -15.50 13.50 15.90
C MET A 556 -15.66 13.20 17.39
N TYR A 557 -14.60 13.46 18.15
CA TYR A 557 -14.57 13.33 19.61
C TYR A 557 -14.17 14.65 20.25
N ALA A 558 -14.86 15.01 21.33
CA ALA A 558 -14.42 16.02 22.28
C ALA A 558 -13.93 15.32 23.55
N ILE A 559 -12.65 15.46 23.86
CA ILE A 559 -11.97 14.70 24.92
C ILE A 559 -11.36 15.65 25.94
N ASP A 560 -11.49 15.33 27.22
CA ASP A 560 -10.78 16.03 28.29
C ASP A 560 -9.27 15.79 28.17
N VAL A 561 -8.49 16.85 28.00
CA VAL A 561 -7.04 16.76 27.75
C VAL A 561 -6.26 16.10 28.89
N SER A 562 -6.76 16.18 30.13
CA SER A 562 -6.05 15.70 31.31
C SER A 562 -6.32 14.25 31.65
N ARG A 563 -7.51 13.74 31.30
CA ARG A 563 -8.00 12.42 31.73
C ARG A 563 -8.29 11.45 30.59
N GLY A 564 -8.36 11.93 29.34
CA GLY A 564 -8.77 11.10 28.20
C GLY A 564 -10.26 10.74 28.24
N THR A 565 -11.08 11.39 29.07
CA THR A 565 -12.52 11.11 29.13
C THR A 565 -13.23 11.80 27.95
N ILE A 566 -13.90 11.01 27.12
CA ILE A 566 -14.78 11.53 26.06
C ILE A 566 -15.92 12.32 26.72
N ARG A 567 -16.00 13.61 26.42
CA ARG A 567 -17.09 14.51 26.85
C ARG A 567 -18.33 14.27 26.00
N TRP A 568 -18.14 14.14 24.69
CA TRP A 568 -19.15 13.75 23.71
C TRP A 568 -18.45 13.28 22.43
N SER A 569 -19.20 12.57 21.58
CA SER A 569 -18.78 12.17 20.23
C SER A 569 -19.96 12.26 19.27
N THR A 570 -19.66 12.47 17.99
CA THR A 570 -20.66 12.42 16.91
C THR A 570 -20.05 11.73 15.69
N SER A 571 -20.90 11.07 14.91
CA SER A 571 -20.51 10.56 13.59
C SER A 571 -20.65 11.67 12.55
N LEU A 572 -19.78 11.61 11.56
CA LEU A 572 -19.65 12.48 10.40
C LEU A 572 -19.46 11.59 9.16
N GLU A 573 -19.38 12.20 7.99
CA GLU A 573 -18.96 11.53 6.77
C GLU A 573 -17.44 11.22 6.80
N LYS A 574 -17.01 10.25 5.98
CA LYS A 574 -15.60 9.82 5.91
C LYS A 574 -14.69 10.96 5.44
N ASP A 575 -13.38 10.78 5.63
CA ASP A 575 -12.34 11.75 5.30
C ASP A 575 -12.57 13.13 5.95
N SER A 576 -13.12 13.12 7.17
CA SER A 576 -13.33 14.31 8.00
C SER A 576 -12.02 15.04 8.30
N LEU A 577 -12.05 16.35 8.17
CA LEU A 577 -10.92 17.26 8.38
C LEU A 577 -10.77 17.66 9.86
N PRO A 578 -9.56 18.06 10.30
CA PRO A 578 -9.35 18.59 11.65
C PRO A 578 -10.33 19.73 11.99
N PRO A 579 -10.86 19.81 13.22
CA PRO A 579 -11.76 20.89 13.62
C PRO A 579 -11.06 22.25 13.77
N SER A 580 -11.83 23.32 13.60
CA SER A 580 -11.46 24.69 13.96
C SER A 580 -12.41 25.24 15.02
N VAL A 581 -11.90 25.94 16.03
CA VAL A 581 -12.73 26.41 17.16
C VAL A 581 -12.64 27.92 17.33
N HIS A 582 -13.79 28.60 17.31
CA HIS A 582 -13.87 30.04 17.54
C HIS A 582 -15.13 30.44 18.29
N LYS A 583 -14.99 31.28 19.33
CA LYS A 583 -16.09 31.78 20.18
C LYS A 583 -17.09 30.68 20.60
N GLU A 584 -16.56 29.56 21.08
CA GLU A 584 -17.31 28.37 21.52
C GLU A 584 -18.11 27.63 20.43
N VAL A 585 -17.86 27.92 19.14
CA VAL A 585 -18.37 27.15 17.99
C VAL A 585 -17.23 26.30 17.42
N VAL A 586 -17.51 25.03 17.15
CA VAL A 586 -16.60 24.07 16.54
C VAL A 586 -17.02 23.87 15.08
N PHE A 587 -16.14 24.17 14.14
CA PHE A 587 -16.36 23.99 12.71
C PHE A 587 -15.59 22.77 12.22
N VAL A 588 -16.24 21.92 11.44
CA VAL A 588 -15.63 20.71 10.90
C VAL A 588 -16.06 20.53 9.45
N GLY A 589 -15.09 20.23 8.59
CA GLY A 589 -15.35 19.81 7.22
C GLY A 589 -15.31 18.29 7.09
N SER A 590 -16.18 17.75 6.26
CA SER A 590 -16.27 16.37 5.79
C SER A 590 -16.72 16.43 4.32
N GLU A 591 -17.65 15.57 3.88
CA GLU A 591 -18.44 15.82 2.68
C GLU A 591 -19.30 17.09 2.78
N ARG A 592 -19.50 17.60 4.00
CA ARG A 592 -20.26 18.79 4.34
C ARG A 592 -19.46 19.73 5.24
N LEU A 593 -19.94 20.96 5.42
CA LEU A 593 -19.49 21.85 6.47
C LEU A 593 -20.46 21.80 7.65
N HIS A 594 -19.97 21.40 8.81
CA HIS A 594 -20.74 21.38 10.05
C HIS A 594 -20.26 22.47 11.03
N ALA A 595 -21.20 23.00 11.80
CA ALA A 595 -20.91 23.82 12.96
C ALA A 595 -21.62 23.25 14.19
N PHE A 596 -20.85 22.98 15.25
CA PHE A 596 -21.34 22.46 16.51
C PHE A 596 -21.18 23.48 17.64
N ASN A 597 -22.10 23.43 18.60
CA ASN A 597 -21.88 24.04 19.90
C ASN A 597 -20.84 23.23 20.69
N LYS A 598 -20.27 23.85 21.74
CA LYS A 598 -19.30 23.19 22.63
C LYS A 598 -19.79 21.86 23.23
N ASP A 599 -21.09 21.71 23.42
CA ASP A 599 -21.73 20.52 23.98
C ASP A 599 -21.95 19.38 22.96
N GLY A 600 -21.56 19.59 21.70
CA GLY A 600 -21.68 18.62 20.62
C GLY A 600 -23.01 18.70 19.85
N THR A 601 -23.91 19.63 20.20
CA THR A 601 -25.14 19.83 19.44
C THR A 601 -24.87 20.56 18.13
N GLU A 602 -25.36 20.02 17.00
CA GLU A 602 -25.21 20.67 15.70
C GLU A 602 -26.04 21.97 15.64
N LYS A 603 -25.37 23.05 15.24
CA LYS A 603 -25.92 24.39 15.14
C LYS A 603 -26.44 24.67 13.72
N TRP A 604 -25.69 24.22 12.72
CA TRP A 604 -26.06 24.28 11.30
C TRP A 604 -25.10 23.43 10.46
N GLU A 605 -25.53 23.03 9.27
CA GLU A 605 -24.72 22.35 8.25
C GLU A 605 -24.87 23.00 6.86
N LYS A 606 -23.94 22.69 5.95
CA LYS A 606 -23.96 23.06 4.52
C LYS A 606 -23.44 21.91 3.66
N GLU A 607 -24.12 21.61 2.57
CA GLU A 607 -23.67 20.65 1.55
C GLU A 607 -22.59 21.27 0.66
N ILE A 608 -21.37 21.41 1.21
CA ILE A 608 -20.18 21.86 0.50
C ILE A 608 -19.00 20.94 0.85
N SER A 609 -18.29 20.47 -0.17
CA SER A 609 -17.12 19.60 0.02
C SER A 609 -15.87 20.45 0.24
N ILE A 610 -15.25 20.30 1.40
CA ILE A 610 -14.17 21.18 1.87
C ILE A 610 -12.80 20.53 1.60
N SER A 611 -11.80 21.33 1.23
CA SER A 611 -10.42 20.87 0.96
C SER A 611 -9.51 20.90 2.21
N SER A 612 -9.81 21.76 3.18
CA SER A 612 -8.99 22.02 4.38
C SER A 612 -9.79 22.59 5.55
N PRO A 613 -9.31 22.47 6.80
CA PRO A 613 -9.99 23.03 7.98
C PRO A 613 -10.40 24.50 7.79
N PRO A 614 -11.63 24.89 8.16
CA PRO A 614 -12.06 26.28 8.09
C PRO A 614 -11.11 27.21 8.86
N VAL A 615 -10.67 28.30 8.25
CA VAL A 615 -9.77 29.26 8.92
C VAL A 615 -10.53 30.44 9.47
N ILE A 616 -10.14 30.92 10.65
CA ILE A 616 -10.84 32.02 11.34
C ILE A 616 -10.41 33.36 10.77
N TYR A 617 -11.37 34.19 10.36
CA TYR A 617 -11.16 35.54 9.87
C TYR A 617 -12.06 36.52 10.64
N GLU A 618 -11.49 37.19 11.66
CA GLU A 618 -12.24 38.08 12.55
C GLU A 618 -13.50 37.40 13.15
N ASP A 619 -14.70 37.82 12.72
CA ASP A 619 -16.01 37.30 13.14
C ASP A 619 -16.67 36.37 12.09
N SER A 620 -15.88 35.89 11.13
CA SER A 620 -16.29 34.92 10.10
C SER A 620 -15.29 33.76 10.02
N ILE A 621 -15.64 32.79 9.18
CA ILE A 621 -14.74 31.72 8.75
C ILE A 621 -14.53 31.81 7.25
N ILE A 622 -13.33 31.50 6.80
CA ILE A 622 -13.01 31.28 5.39
C ILE A 622 -12.89 29.78 5.16
N VAL A 623 -13.51 29.30 4.10
CA VAL A 623 -13.65 27.87 3.77
C VAL A 623 -13.23 27.68 2.32
N GLY A 624 -12.20 26.86 2.10
CA GLY A 624 -11.80 26.46 0.76
C GLY A 624 -12.39 25.11 0.40
N CYS A 625 -12.92 24.99 -0.82
CA CYS A 625 -13.66 23.80 -1.27
C CYS A 625 -12.88 22.98 -2.30
N LYS A 626 -13.25 21.70 -2.44
CA LYS A 626 -12.68 20.79 -3.46
C LYS A 626 -12.98 21.25 -4.89
N ASP A 627 -14.10 21.92 -5.11
CA ASP A 627 -14.50 22.51 -6.40
C ASP A 627 -13.75 23.83 -6.75
N GLY A 628 -12.86 24.28 -5.87
CA GLY A 628 -12.13 25.52 -6.00
C GLY A 628 -12.89 26.80 -5.66
N THR A 629 -14.04 26.68 -5.01
CA THR A 629 -14.73 27.83 -4.43
C THR A 629 -14.14 28.18 -3.06
N LEU A 630 -13.88 29.47 -2.83
CA LEU A 630 -13.49 30.03 -1.54
C LEU A 630 -14.65 30.82 -0.95
N TYR A 631 -15.22 30.35 0.14
CA TYR A 631 -16.36 30.98 0.83
C TYR A 631 -15.93 31.76 2.07
N SER A 632 -16.68 32.81 2.38
CA SER A 632 -16.73 33.40 3.72
C SER A 632 -18.12 33.23 4.34
N PHE A 633 -18.18 32.64 5.52
CA PHE A 633 -19.42 32.47 6.29
C PHE A 633 -19.37 33.20 7.62
N ALA A 634 -20.46 33.84 8.01
CA ALA A 634 -20.66 34.27 9.39
C ALA A 634 -20.79 33.05 10.32
N LEU A 635 -20.51 33.21 11.62
CA LEU A 635 -20.58 32.10 12.61
C LEU A 635 -21.98 31.46 12.78
N ASN A 636 -23.00 32.04 12.17
CA ASN A 636 -24.37 31.51 12.11
C ASN A 636 -24.68 30.78 10.77
N GLY A 637 -23.69 30.58 9.91
CA GLY A 637 -23.83 29.86 8.63
C GLY A 637 -24.35 30.70 7.47
N LYS A 638 -24.52 32.01 7.66
CA LYS A 638 -24.89 32.92 6.57
C LYS A 638 -23.67 33.18 5.68
N GLU A 639 -23.79 32.90 4.38
CA GLU A 639 -22.79 33.26 3.38
C GLU A 639 -22.65 34.78 3.33
N ILE A 640 -21.40 35.25 3.36
CA ILE A 640 -21.05 36.67 3.24
C ILE A 640 -20.59 36.96 1.80
N TRP A 641 -19.70 36.13 1.27
CA TRP A 641 -19.20 36.22 -0.11
C TRP A 641 -18.55 34.90 -0.54
N LYS A 642 -18.33 34.73 -1.85
CA LYS A 642 -17.54 33.64 -2.44
C LYS A 642 -16.64 34.11 -3.59
N MET A 643 -15.58 33.37 -3.87
CA MET A 643 -14.65 33.53 -5.01
C MET A 643 -14.36 32.17 -5.65
N GLU A 644 -14.03 32.11 -6.94
CA GLU A 644 -13.87 30.84 -7.69
C GLU A 644 -12.47 30.73 -8.34
N PHE A 645 -11.82 29.57 -8.17
CA PHE A 645 -10.45 29.28 -8.62
C PHE A 645 -10.32 28.00 -9.47
N ASN A 646 -11.42 27.25 -9.67
CA ASN A 646 -11.53 26.01 -10.47
C ASN A 646 -10.69 24.79 -10.03
N GLU A 647 -9.95 24.90 -8.92
CA GLU A 647 -9.09 23.84 -8.38
C GLU A 647 -9.20 23.83 -6.86
N PRO A 648 -9.09 22.67 -6.16
CA PRO A 648 -9.12 22.61 -4.71
C PRO A 648 -8.26 23.70 -4.06
N ILE A 649 -8.87 24.52 -3.19
CA ILE A 649 -8.24 25.73 -2.65
C ILE A 649 -8.01 25.64 -1.14
N PHE A 650 -6.82 25.95 -0.65
CA PHE A 650 -6.42 25.81 0.75
C PHE A 650 -6.06 27.18 1.37
N PRO A 651 -6.90 27.77 2.24
CA PRO A 651 -6.69 29.11 2.76
C PRO A 651 -5.90 29.16 4.08
N ALA A 652 -5.27 30.31 4.33
CA ALA A 652 -4.60 30.70 5.56
C ALA A 652 -4.75 32.22 5.79
N ILE A 653 -4.69 32.67 7.04
CA ILE A 653 -4.93 34.09 7.41
C ILE A 653 -3.69 34.71 8.05
N TRP A 654 -3.35 35.93 7.62
CA TRP A 654 -2.34 36.77 8.27
C TRP A 654 -2.63 38.27 8.06
N GLU A 655 -2.59 39.06 9.13
CA GLU A 655 -2.81 40.52 9.11
C GLU A 655 -4.00 40.99 8.26
N LYS A 656 -5.17 40.37 8.46
CA LYS A 656 -6.43 40.63 7.70
C LYS A 656 -6.36 40.34 6.19
N LYS A 657 -5.32 39.67 5.71
CA LYS A 657 -5.25 39.15 4.35
C LYS A 657 -5.49 37.66 4.35
N ILE A 658 -6.03 37.17 3.23
CA ILE A 658 -6.24 35.77 2.96
C ILE A 658 -5.14 35.33 2.01
N TYR A 659 -4.37 34.32 2.42
CA TYR A 659 -3.42 33.63 1.56
C TYR A 659 -4.02 32.29 1.20
N ALA A 660 -3.91 31.87 -0.05
CA ALA A 660 -4.49 30.60 -0.48
C ALA A 660 -3.61 29.92 -1.51
N THR A 661 -3.61 28.59 -1.51
CA THR A 661 -2.99 27.78 -2.56
C THR A 661 -4.08 27.05 -3.33
N ALA A 662 -3.98 26.98 -4.66
CA ALA A 662 -4.90 26.23 -5.50
C ALA A 662 -4.19 25.77 -6.78
N GLY A 663 -4.35 24.51 -7.16
CA GLY A 663 -3.60 23.90 -8.26
C GLY A 663 -2.08 24.09 -8.05
N SER A 664 -1.41 24.78 -8.96
CA SER A 664 0.02 25.12 -8.86
C SER A 664 0.29 26.53 -8.35
N SER A 665 -0.71 27.27 -7.89
CA SER A 665 -0.59 28.69 -7.58
C SER A 665 -0.79 29.02 -6.10
N CYS A 666 -0.10 30.05 -5.63
CA CYS A 666 -0.30 30.71 -4.34
C CYS A 666 -0.80 32.14 -4.59
N TYR A 667 -1.78 32.58 -3.80
CA TYR A 667 -2.48 33.85 -3.93
C TYR A 667 -2.43 34.63 -2.62
N CYS A 668 -2.40 35.95 -2.72
CA CYS A 668 -2.75 36.85 -1.63
C CYS A 668 -3.97 37.68 -2.04
N ILE A 669 -4.96 37.70 -1.17
CA ILE A 669 -6.28 38.28 -1.39
C ILE A 669 -6.55 39.27 -0.24
N ASP A 670 -7.01 40.45 -0.60
CA ASP A 670 -7.56 41.40 0.37
C ASP A 670 -8.94 40.90 0.83
N GLY A 671 -9.09 40.63 2.13
CA GLY A 671 -10.33 40.08 2.68
C GLY A 671 -11.52 41.05 2.67
N GLU A 672 -11.29 42.36 2.52
CA GLU A 672 -12.35 43.38 2.44
C GLU A 672 -12.77 43.63 0.99
N SER A 673 -11.82 43.93 0.11
CA SER A 673 -12.11 44.23 -1.30
C SER A 673 -12.41 42.97 -2.13
N LYS A 674 -11.88 41.82 -1.70
CA LYS A 674 -11.85 40.53 -2.44
C LYS A 674 -11.06 40.60 -3.74
N GLU A 675 -10.10 41.52 -3.81
CA GLU A 675 -9.18 41.60 -4.93
C GLU A 675 -7.94 40.74 -4.67
N THR A 676 -7.52 39.99 -5.70
CA THR A 676 -6.23 39.31 -5.69
C THR A 676 -5.14 40.36 -5.79
N LEU A 677 -4.36 40.53 -4.73
CA LEU A 677 -3.26 41.49 -4.64
C LEU A 677 -2.04 41.00 -5.45
N TRP A 678 -1.75 39.70 -5.37
CA TRP A 678 -0.72 39.03 -6.17
C TRP A 678 -1.01 37.53 -6.29
N SER A 679 -0.38 36.90 -7.30
CA SER A 679 -0.29 35.44 -7.42
C SER A 679 1.12 35.00 -7.80
N PHE A 680 1.49 33.80 -7.38
CA PHE A 680 2.75 33.13 -7.71
C PHE A 680 2.43 31.72 -8.21
N LYS A 681 3.08 31.28 -9.29
CA LYS A 681 2.89 29.94 -9.87
C LYS A 681 4.14 29.10 -9.63
N ALA A 682 3.98 28.00 -8.90
CA ALA A 682 4.97 26.92 -8.77
C ALA A 682 4.90 25.97 -9.98
N ASP A 683 5.86 25.05 -10.07
CA ASP A 683 5.96 24.12 -11.20
C ASP A 683 5.13 22.85 -10.97
N GLY A 684 4.67 22.60 -9.74
CA GLY A 684 3.85 21.46 -9.35
C GLY A 684 2.63 21.81 -8.51
N VAL A 685 1.73 20.85 -8.37
CA VAL A 685 0.50 20.98 -7.57
C VAL A 685 0.82 21.19 -6.09
N VAL A 686 0.06 22.06 -5.43
CA VAL A 686 0.11 22.34 -3.99
C VAL A 686 -1.11 21.71 -3.33
N LEU A 687 -0.88 20.91 -2.28
CA LEU A 687 -1.91 20.08 -1.64
C LEU A 687 -2.18 20.48 -0.18
N SER A 688 -1.70 21.65 0.26
CA SER A 688 -1.85 22.11 1.63
C SER A 688 -1.93 23.64 1.73
N PRO A 689 -2.52 24.16 2.83
CA PRO A 689 -2.51 25.59 3.13
C PRO A 689 -1.08 26.17 3.23
N PRO A 690 -0.87 27.44 2.86
CA PRO A 690 0.41 28.10 3.11
C PRO A 690 0.56 28.50 4.59
N LEU A 691 1.79 28.49 5.10
CA LEU A 691 2.15 29.08 6.38
C LEU A 691 2.56 30.54 6.19
N VAL A 692 1.94 31.48 6.91
CA VAL A 692 2.30 32.90 6.83
C VAL A 692 2.79 33.41 8.19
N LYS A 693 4.08 33.77 8.26
CA LYS A 693 4.72 34.27 9.48
C LYS A 693 5.78 35.32 9.17
N LYS A 694 5.84 36.36 10.01
CA LYS A 694 6.82 37.47 9.92
C LYS A 694 6.98 38.06 8.51
N GLY A 695 5.88 38.25 7.79
CA GLY A 695 5.90 38.82 6.44
C GLY A 695 6.39 37.87 5.33
N MET A 696 6.46 36.56 5.60
CA MET A 696 6.83 35.53 4.63
C MET A 696 5.70 34.50 4.47
N VAL A 697 5.55 33.97 3.26
CA VAL A 697 4.62 32.88 2.91
C VAL A 697 5.43 31.64 2.57
N TYR A 698 5.19 30.52 3.25
CA TYR A 698 5.88 29.25 3.04
C TYR A 698 4.89 28.17 2.61
N PHE A 699 5.22 27.40 1.57
CA PHE A 699 4.39 26.27 1.15
C PHE A 699 5.22 25.23 0.39
N GLY A 700 4.84 23.96 0.55
CA GLY A 700 5.40 22.85 -0.20
C GLY A 700 4.64 22.58 -1.50
N SER A 701 5.32 22.01 -2.49
CA SER A 701 4.71 21.59 -3.76
C SER A 701 5.18 20.18 -4.15
N MET A 702 4.40 19.54 -5.03
CA MET A 702 4.73 18.27 -5.66
C MET A 702 5.86 18.36 -6.69
N ASP A 703 6.36 19.56 -7.01
CA ASP A 703 7.60 19.80 -7.78
C ASP A 703 8.90 19.61 -6.96
N ALA A 704 8.78 18.99 -5.77
CA ALA A 704 9.87 18.79 -4.83
C ALA A 704 10.52 20.09 -4.33
N CYS A 705 9.78 21.20 -4.25
CA CYS A 705 10.25 22.45 -3.67
C CYS A 705 9.43 22.92 -2.46
N MET A 706 10.14 23.41 -1.44
CA MET A 706 9.61 24.29 -0.41
C MET A 706 9.86 25.74 -0.84
N TYR A 707 8.80 26.52 -1.00
CA TYR A 707 8.84 27.91 -1.44
C TYR A 707 8.76 28.89 -0.27
N ALA A 708 9.42 30.04 -0.41
CA ALA A 708 9.27 31.18 0.48
C ALA A 708 9.10 32.47 -0.30
N LEU A 709 7.97 33.14 -0.12
CA LEU A 709 7.60 34.37 -0.80
C LEU A 709 7.49 35.55 0.16
N ASP A 710 7.68 36.75 -0.36
CA ASP A 710 7.27 38.00 0.30
C ASP A 710 5.75 38.01 0.51
N ALA A 711 5.26 38.19 1.74
CA ALA A 711 3.83 38.19 2.00
C ALA A 711 3.11 39.41 1.42
N GLU A 712 3.79 40.54 1.22
CA GLU A 712 3.17 41.74 0.65
C GLU A 712 3.21 41.73 -0.87
N LYS A 713 4.30 41.26 -1.47
CA LYS A 713 4.56 41.38 -2.92
C LYS A 713 4.44 40.09 -3.72
N GLY A 714 4.44 38.93 -3.07
CA GLY A 714 4.48 37.63 -3.76
C GLY A 714 5.81 37.30 -4.44
N GLU A 715 6.86 38.07 -4.15
CA GLU A 715 8.19 37.87 -4.73
C GLU A 715 8.87 36.65 -4.09
N LEU A 716 9.38 35.74 -4.92
CA LEU A 716 10.21 34.62 -4.47
C LEU A 716 11.46 35.12 -3.75
N LYS A 717 11.62 34.76 -2.48
CA LYS A 717 12.83 35.05 -1.71
C LYS A 717 13.82 33.90 -1.79
N TRP A 718 13.34 32.68 -1.59
CA TRP A 718 14.12 31.47 -1.72
C TRP A 718 13.21 30.27 -2.02
N ARG A 719 13.81 29.22 -2.56
CA ARG A 719 13.21 27.88 -2.63
C ARG A 719 14.24 26.84 -2.23
N TYR A 720 13.81 25.78 -1.56
CA TYR A 720 14.64 24.65 -1.19
C TYR A 720 14.14 23.39 -1.89
N LYS A 721 15.03 22.71 -2.64
CA LYS A 721 14.71 21.50 -3.38
C LYS A 721 14.98 20.26 -2.52
N VAL A 722 14.03 19.35 -2.49
CA VAL A 722 14.11 18.05 -1.80
C VAL A 722 14.13 16.91 -2.80
N GLY A 723 14.19 15.67 -2.31
CA GLY A 723 14.14 14.47 -3.15
C GLY A 723 12.75 14.21 -3.73
N TRP A 724 11.68 14.58 -3.01
CA TRP A 724 10.31 14.30 -3.45
C TRP A 724 9.25 15.30 -2.96
N GLY A 725 8.00 15.15 -3.42
CA GLY A 725 6.91 16.11 -3.18
C GLY A 725 6.65 16.41 -1.70
N ILE A 726 6.13 17.61 -1.42
CA ILE A 726 5.80 18.07 -0.06
C ILE A 726 4.29 18.28 0.05
N LYS A 727 3.63 17.43 0.83
CA LYS A 727 2.17 17.51 1.09
C LYS A 727 1.82 18.29 2.36
N SER A 728 2.75 18.38 3.30
CA SER A 728 2.51 18.93 4.64
C SER A 728 2.53 20.46 4.67
N THR A 729 1.75 21.06 5.58
CA THR A 729 1.93 22.48 5.94
C THR A 729 3.18 22.59 6.81
N PRO A 730 4.14 23.49 6.52
CA PRO A 730 5.36 23.60 7.33
C PRO A 730 5.08 24.19 8.73
N ALA A 731 6.01 23.99 9.66
CA ALA A 731 6.03 24.62 10.97
C ALA A 731 7.20 25.60 11.12
N PHE A 732 7.06 26.61 12.00
CA PHE A 732 8.04 27.70 12.18
C PHE A 732 8.32 27.98 13.65
N ASP A 733 9.60 28.13 14.03
CA ASP A 733 10.04 28.40 15.42
C ASP A 733 10.89 29.67 15.60
N ASP A 734 10.69 30.68 14.74
CA ASP A 734 11.44 31.94 14.64
C ASP A 734 12.76 31.89 13.87
N GLU A 735 13.45 30.75 13.86
CA GLU A 735 14.73 30.57 13.16
C GLU A 735 14.60 29.63 11.96
N TYR A 736 13.80 28.57 12.10
CA TYR A 736 13.73 27.49 11.12
C TYR A 736 12.32 27.27 10.59
N ILE A 737 12.28 26.66 9.40
CA ILE A 737 11.10 26.07 8.78
C ILE A 737 11.29 24.55 8.78
N PHE A 738 10.32 23.83 9.36
CA PHE A 738 10.31 22.39 9.47
C PHE A 738 9.21 21.77 8.63
N PHE A 739 9.53 20.71 7.89
CA PHE A 739 8.57 20.04 7.02
C PHE A 739 8.99 18.61 6.69
N GLY A 740 8.00 17.75 6.46
CA GLY A 740 8.21 16.41 5.94
C GLY A 740 8.03 16.34 4.44
N SER A 741 8.83 15.50 3.78
CA SER A 741 8.69 15.16 2.37
C SER A 741 8.34 13.68 2.18
N LEU A 742 7.77 13.38 1.01
CA LEU A 742 7.53 12.03 0.56
C LEU A 742 8.82 11.25 0.23
N ASP A 743 10.00 11.88 0.26
CA ASP A 743 11.32 11.24 0.08
C ASP A 743 11.85 10.57 1.37
N ASN A 744 10.94 10.30 2.31
CA ASN A 744 11.20 9.79 3.63
C ASN A 744 11.95 10.76 4.56
N THR A 745 12.25 11.99 4.14
CA THR A 745 13.10 12.92 4.91
C THR A 745 12.32 14.08 5.50
N PHE A 746 12.61 14.35 6.78
CA PHE A 746 12.19 15.54 7.50
C PHE A 746 13.31 16.59 7.45
N TYR A 747 12.95 17.82 7.11
CA TYR A 747 13.91 18.91 6.85
C TYR A 747 13.74 20.04 7.85
N ALA A 748 14.87 20.64 8.23
CA ALA A 748 14.92 21.94 8.87
C ALA A 748 15.79 22.89 8.03
N VAL A 749 15.19 23.97 7.55
CA VAL A 749 15.86 25.00 6.77
C VAL A 749 15.79 26.34 7.48
N ASP A 750 16.78 27.21 7.26
CA ASP A 750 16.75 28.59 7.73
C ASP A 750 15.52 29.32 7.20
N ALA A 751 14.74 29.97 8.07
CA ALA A 751 13.55 30.68 7.64
C ALA A 751 13.86 31.91 6.75
N LYS A 752 15.08 32.49 6.85
CA LYS A 752 15.45 33.72 6.15
C LYS A 752 16.01 33.44 4.75
N ASN A 753 16.84 32.40 4.61
CA ASN A 753 17.55 32.15 3.36
C ASN A 753 17.32 30.74 2.76
N GLY A 754 16.59 29.87 3.46
CA GLY A 754 16.27 28.52 2.98
C GLY A 754 17.44 27.53 3.04
N GLU A 755 18.56 27.87 3.69
CA GLU A 755 19.70 26.96 3.82
C GLU A 755 19.38 25.79 4.74
N LEU A 756 19.70 24.57 4.31
CA LEU A 756 19.59 23.37 5.13
C LEU A 756 20.42 23.50 6.42
N LYS A 757 19.80 23.21 7.56
CA LYS A 757 20.48 23.12 8.86
C LYS A 757 20.72 21.69 9.27
N TRP A 758 19.68 20.88 9.16
CA TRP A 758 19.73 19.45 9.40
C TRP A 758 18.58 18.75 8.68
N SER A 759 18.72 17.44 8.50
CA SER A 759 17.68 16.57 7.98
C SER A 759 17.64 15.27 8.79
N PHE A 760 16.47 14.62 8.82
CA PHE A 760 16.25 13.34 9.49
C PHE A 760 15.50 12.40 8.55
N THR A 761 16.12 11.27 8.18
CA THR A 761 15.55 10.33 7.22
C THR A 761 14.86 9.16 7.94
N CYS A 762 13.56 9.02 7.69
CA CYS A 762 12.71 7.92 8.14
C CYS A 762 12.78 6.72 7.17
N LYS A 763 11.99 5.68 7.44
CA LYS A 763 11.91 4.49 6.57
C LYS A 763 10.77 4.53 5.55
N SER A 764 9.94 5.56 5.60
CA SER A 764 8.80 5.78 4.71
C SER A 764 8.44 7.27 4.67
N ALA A 765 7.52 7.64 3.79
CA ALA A 765 7.09 9.01 3.56
C ALA A 765 6.57 9.71 4.82
N ILE A 766 6.67 11.04 4.81
CA ILE A 766 6.13 11.92 5.86
C ILE A 766 5.06 12.80 5.22
N GLN A 767 3.79 12.53 5.56
CA GLN A 767 2.64 13.24 4.98
C GLN A 767 2.06 14.31 5.93
N GLY A 768 2.07 14.04 7.24
CA GLY A 768 1.45 14.90 8.25
C GLY A 768 2.21 16.21 8.49
N SER A 769 1.48 17.24 8.94
CA SER A 769 2.09 18.53 9.29
C SER A 769 2.78 18.44 10.65
N PRO A 770 4.02 18.95 10.80
CA PRO A 770 4.72 18.92 12.07
C PRO A 770 4.15 19.91 13.10
N ALA A 771 4.39 19.62 14.38
CA ALA A 771 4.08 20.50 15.50
C ALA A 771 5.31 20.73 16.37
N ILE A 772 5.42 21.89 17.02
CA ILE A 772 6.60 22.30 17.78
C ILE A 772 6.20 22.57 19.23
N TYR A 773 6.98 22.05 20.17
CA TYR A 773 6.84 22.39 21.59
C TYR A 773 8.18 22.27 22.33
N GLY A 774 8.54 23.32 23.06
CA GLY A 774 9.84 23.39 23.74
C GLY A 774 11.00 23.27 22.75
N GLU A 775 11.87 22.30 22.99
CA GLU A 775 13.07 22.04 22.17
C GLU A 775 12.85 20.99 21.07
N TYR A 776 11.63 20.49 20.92
CA TYR A 776 11.31 19.39 20.00
C TYR A 776 10.32 19.80 18.92
N VAL A 777 10.49 19.17 17.75
CA VAL A 777 9.50 19.11 16.67
C VAL A 777 8.99 17.68 16.55
N PHE A 778 7.68 17.54 16.36
CA PHE A 778 6.93 16.29 16.37
C PHE A 778 6.26 16.06 15.02
N PHE A 779 6.31 14.85 14.50
CA PHE A 779 5.66 14.49 13.25
C PHE A 779 5.33 12.99 13.19
N GLY A 780 4.25 12.63 12.50
CA GLY A 780 3.91 11.26 12.15
C GLY A 780 4.55 10.82 10.83
N CYS A 781 4.85 9.54 10.70
CA CYS A 781 5.46 8.94 9.51
C CYS A 781 4.73 7.66 9.11
N ASP A 782 4.73 7.36 7.81
CA ASP A 782 4.16 6.13 7.26
C ASP A 782 4.98 4.88 7.62
N ASP A 783 6.13 5.03 8.27
CA ASP A 783 6.93 3.93 8.81
C ASP A 783 6.38 3.35 10.12
N GLY A 784 5.21 3.85 10.55
CA GLY A 784 4.52 3.39 11.73
C GLY A 784 4.86 4.14 13.01
N ARG A 785 5.54 5.28 12.92
CA ARG A 785 6.03 6.02 14.09
C ARG A 785 5.65 7.49 14.12
N ILE A 786 5.58 7.98 15.35
CA ILE A 786 5.67 9.39 15.69
C ILE A 786 7.08 9.63 16.21
N TYR A 787 7.70 10.70 15.73
CA TYR A 787 9.02 11.10 16.16
C TYR A 787 8.95 12.41 16.94
N ALA A 788 9.76 12.51 17.99
CA ALA A 788 10.15 13.76 18.60
C ALA A 788 11.64 13.98 18.34
N VAL A 789 11.98 15.00 17.56
CA VAL A 789 13.37 15.31 17.23
C VAL A 789 13.74 16.70 17.75
N ASN A 790 14.97 16.86 18.20
CA ASN A 790 15.46 18.15 18.68
C ASN A 790 15.50 19.15 17.52
N LYS A 791 14.80 20.28 17.69
CA LYS A 791 14.59 21.28 16.64
C LYS A 791 15.90 21.95 16.18
N SER A 792 16.95 21.95 17.00
CA SER A 792 18.23 22.60 16.70
C SER A 792 19.21 21.71 15.93
N ASN A 793 19.11 20.38 16.05
CA ASN A 793 20.13 19.46 15.52
C ASN A 793 19.60 18.18 14.89
N GLY A 794 18.28 17.97 14.88
CA GLY A 794 17.64 16.82 14.24
C GLY A 794 17.81 15.48 14.96
N LYS A 795 18.42 15.44 16.16
CA LYS A 795 18.56 14.20 16.92
C LYS A 795 17.22 13.78 17.51
N VAL A 796 16.85 12.52 17.28
CA VAL A 796 15.69 11.89 17.90
C VAL A 796 15.83 11.83 19.42
N ALA A 797 14.85 12.39 20.12
CA ALA A 797 14.72 12.32 21.57
C ALA A 797 13.97 11.05 21.97
N TRP A 798 12.84 10.79 21.33
CA TRP A 798 12.04 9.59 21.49
C TRP A 798 11.20 9.32 20.23
N SER A 799 10.71 8.09 20.12
CA SER A 799 9.69 7.73 19.13
C SER A 799 8.64 6.80 19.73
N PHE A 800 7.49 6.71 19.06
CA PHE A 800 6.37 5.89 19.49
C PHE A 800 5.72 5.22 18.28
N SER A 801 5.45 3.91 18.37
CA SER A 801 4.62 3.20 17.40
C SER A 801 3.36 2.65 18.07
N PRO A 802 2.16 2.92 17.53
CA PRO A 802 0.92 2.41 18.10
C PRO A 802 0.72 0.90 17.83
N SER A 803 1.34 0.37 16.77
CA SER A 803 1.25 -1.05 16.42
C SER A 803 2.40 -1.50 15.51
N HIS A 804 2.24 -1.44 14.18
CA HIS A 804 3.20 -1.97 13.22
C HIS A 804 4.14 -0.87 12.74
N ALA A 805 5.44 -1.14 12.80
CA ALA A 805 6.47 -0.21 12.32
C ALA A 805 7.52 -0.91 11.46
N LEU A 806 8.06 -0.21 10.47
CA LEU A 806 9.09 -0.72 9.58
C LEU A 806 10.43 -0.82 10.32
N ASN A 807 11.07 -1.99 10.31
CA ASN A 807 12.24 -2.33 11.13
C ASN A 807 13.46 -2.85 10.35
N ASN A 808 13.76 -2.27 9.18
CA ASN A 808 14.83 -2.76 8.26
C ASN A 808 14.62 -4.22 7.81
N ASP A 809 13.43 -4.76 8.02
CA ASP A 809 13.03 -6.04 7.45
C ASP A 809 12.52 -5.84 6.02
N VAL A 810 12.36 -6.95 5.31
CA VAL A 810 11.82 -6.92 3.95
C VAL A 810 10.31 -6.66 3.93
N TYR A 811 9.61 -6.65 5.07
CA TYR A 811 8.15 -6.61 5.16
C TYR A 811 7.60 -5.18 5.14
N ASN A 812 8.01 -4.41 4.12
CA ASN A 812 7.58 -3.03 3.87
C ASN A 812 6.06 -2.84 3.68
N TYR A 813 5.31 -3.93 3.58
CA TYR A 813 3.86 -3.98 3.40
C TYR A 813 3.08 -4.10 4.72
N ILE A 814 3.75 -4.12 5.88
CA ILE A 814 3.10 -4.17 7.21
C ILE A 814 3.49 -2.93 7.99
N THR A 815 2.62 -1.93 7.95
CA THR A 815 2.80 -0.68 8.69
C THR A 815 1.47 -0.19 9.25
N THR A 816 1.53 0.65 10.27
CA THR A 816 0.41 1.46 10.77
C THR A 816 0.66 2.90 10.36
N PRO A 817 0.26 3.33 9.15
CA PRO A 817 0.57 4.67 8.68
C PRO A 817 0.10 5.76 9.63
N ILE A 818 0.91 6.80 9.80
CA ILE A 818 0.58 7.94 10.66
C ILE A 818 0.63 9.23 9.83
N PRO A 819 -0.35 9.44 8.94
CA PRO A 819 -0.49 10.71 8.20
C PRO A 819 -1.03 11.85 9.10
N SER A 820 -1.45 11.54 10.33
CA SER A 820 -1.96 12.51 11.30
C SER A 820 -0.97 13.62 11.62
N SER A 821 -1.49 14.84 11.76
CA SER A 821 -0.75 15.98 12.27
C SER A 821 -0.84 16.01 13.80
N PRO A 822 0.28 15.93 14.55
CA PRO A 822 0.25 15.96 16.01
C PRO A 822 -0.33 17.28 16.53
N THR A 823 -1.15 17.21 17.56
CA THR A 823 -1.69 18.39 18.25
C THR A 823 -1.04 18.52 19.61
N ILE A 824 -0.56 19.70 20.00
CA ILE A 824 0.18 19.86 21.25
C ILE A 824 -0.47 20.89 22.15
N SER A 825 -0.62 20.57 23.43
CA SER A 825 -1.02 21.54 24.45
C SER A 825 -0.43 21.20 25.82
N ASN A 826 0.14 22.21 26.48
CA ASN A 826 0.67 22.09 27.85
C ASN A 826 1.62 20.90 28.08
N GLY A 827 2.49 20.60 27.11
CA GLY A 827 3.44 19.49 27.23
C GLY A 827 2.86 18.11 26.92
N ILE A 828 1.65 18.04 26.38
CA ILE A 828 1.01 16.80 25.94
C ILE A 828 0.84 16.82 24.43
N VAL A 829 1.30 15.76 23.76
CA VAL A 829 1.14 15.51 22.32
C VAL A 829 -0.05 14.57 22.12
N PHE A 830 -1.04 15.00 21.34
CA PHE A 830 -2.21 14.24 20.96
C PHE A 830 -2.13 13.79 19.52
N ILE A 831 -2.52 12.55 19.26
CA ILE A 831 -2.45 11.93 17.93
C ILE A 831 -3.45 10.78 17.80
N GLY A 832 -4.22 10.76 16.71
CA GLY A 832 -5.02 9.61 16.33
C GLY A 832 -4.24 8.69 15.39
N ALA A 833 -4.06 7.43 15.74
CA ALA A 833 -3.38 6.43 14.91
C ALA A 833 -3.76 5.00 15.30
N GLY A 834 -3.84 4.09 14.33
CA GLY A 834 -4.10 2.66 14.57
C GLY A 834 -5.40 2.39 15.32
N GLY A 835 -6.42 3.23 15.13
CA GLY A 835 -7.71 3.05 15.78
C GLY A 835 -7.81 3.56 17.22
N LYS A 836 -6.81 4.34 17.64
CA LYS A 836 -6.74 4.91 18.98
C LYS A 836 -6.37 6.39 18.93
N ILE A 837 -6.71 7.11 20.00
CA ILE A 837 -6.23 8.46 20.27
C ILE A 837 -5.28 8.37 21.46
N PHE A 838 -4.05 8.82 21.29
CA PHE A 838 -3.03 8.84 22.33
C PHE A 838 -2.79 10.25 22.83
N ALA A 839 -2.53 10.36 24.13
CA ALA A 839 -1.87 11.50 24.75
C ALA A 839 -0.49 11.07 25.25
N LEU A 840 0.55 11.66 24.68
CA LEU A 840 1.95 11.35 24.96
C LEU A 840 2.62 12.53 25.66
N ASP A 841 3.53 12.27 26.59
CA ASP A 841 4.34 13.33 27.20
C ASP A 841 5.33 13.90 26.16
N ALA A 842 5.25 15.21 25.90
CA ALA A 842 6.11 15.90 24.94
C ALA A 842 7.59 15.89 25.37
N GLN A 843 7.87 15.86 26.68
CA GLN A 843 9.19 16.04 27.25
C GLN A 843 9.88 14.72 27.63
N THR A 844 9.44 13.57 27.10
CA THR A 844 9.93 12.26 27.56
C THR A 844 11.48 12.14 27.49
N GLU A 845 12.14 12.46 28.61
CA GLU A 845 13.51 12.12 29.01
C GLU A 845 13.38 11.17 30.22
N GLU A 846 14.29 10.20 30.34
CA GLU A 846 14.30 9.24 31.46
C GLU A 846 14.18 9.96 32.81
N LYS A 847 13.05 9.79 33.51
CA LYS A 847 13.15 9.74 34.97
C LYS A 847 13.99 8.51 35.27
N GLU A 848 15.22 8.72 35.74
CA GLU A 848 15.99 7.67 36.42
C GLU A 848 15.02 6.92 37.33
N ILE A 849 14.72 5.67 36.99
CA ILE A 849 14.10 4.78 37.95
C ILE A 849 15.19 4.59 38.99
N VAL A 850 15.10 5.34 40.09
CA VAL A 850 15.72 4.95 41.35
C VAL A 850 15.12 3.59 41.65
N LYS A 851 15.78 2.53 41.18
CA LYS A 851 15.48 1.18 41.61
C LYS A 851 15.66 1.23 43.11
N GLU A 852 14.56 1.26 43.86
CA GLU A 852 14.60 0.76 45.21
C GLU A 852 15.15 -0.66 45.08
N LYS A 853 16.43 -0.81 45.40
CA LYS A 853 16.98 -2.11 45.75
C LYS A 853 16.16 -2.55 46.96
N LYS A 854 15.09 -3.30 46.72
CA LYS A 854 14.58 -4.23 47.72
C LYS A 854 15.69 -5.25 47.94
N SER A 855 16.57 -4.95 48.89
CA SER A 855 17.48 -5.93 49.44
C SER A 855 16.61 -7.08 49.92
N ILE A 856 16.79 -8.25 49.32
CA ILE A 856 16.26 -9.49 49.89
C ILE A 856 16.89 -9.58 51.28
N PRO A 857 16.11 -9.62 52.37
CA PRO A 857 16.66 -9.74 53.71
C PRO A 857 17.60 -10.95 53.74
N SER A 858 18.79 -10.80 54.31
CA SER A 858 19.81 -11.84 54.39
C SER A 858 19.27 -13.15 55.01
N SER A 859 18.17 -13.07 55.76
CA SER A 859 17.41 -14.19 56.31
C SER A 859 16.76 -15.10 55.25
N THR A 860 16.35 -14.57 54.10
CA THR A 860 15.69 -15.35 53.03
C THR A 860 16.70 -16.20 52.25
N ILE A 861 17.93 -15.69 52.05
CA ILE A 861 19.02 -16.44 51.43
C ILE A 861 19.49 -17.57 52.37
N ALA A 862 19.55 -17.31 53.67
CA ALA A 862 19.88 -18.35 54.67
C ALA A 862 18.85 -19.50 54.70
N LEU A 863 17.55 -19.19 54.54
CA LEU A 863 16.47 -20.20 54.53
C LEU A 863 16.52 -21.16 53.34
N VAL A 864 17.13 -20.75 52.21
CA VAL A 864 17.23 -21.60 51.01
C VAL A 864 18.58 -22.30 50.93
N VAL A 865 19.67 -21.60 51.25
CA VAL A 865 21.04 -22.13 51.07
C VAL A 865 21.41 -23.15 52.14
N ILE A 866 20.99 -22.96 53.40
CA ILE A 866 21.35 -23.88 54.50
C ILE A 866 20.73 -25.28 54.31
N PRO A 867 19.44 -25.43 53.99
CA PRO A 867 18.86 -26.75 53.73
C PRO A 867 19.52 -27.44 52.53
N LEU A 868 19.87 -26.70 51.48
CA LEU A 868 20.51 -27.25 50.28
C LEU A 868 21.91 -27.79 50.57
N LEU A 869 22.69 -27.08 51.41
CA LEU A 869 24.00 -27.54 51.88
C LEU A 869 23.89 -28.76 52.80
N ILE A 870 22.86 -28.83 53.65
CA ILE A 870 22.58 -30.00 54.49
C ILE A 870 22.23 -31.22 53.61
N ILE A 871 21.38 -31.04 52.60
CA ILE A 871 21.02 -32.10 51.66
C ILE A 871 22.26 -32.59 50.91
N LEU A 872 23.10 -31.69 50.40
CA LEU A 872 24.36 -32.04 49.72
C LEU A 872 25.33 -32.79 50.64
N ALA A 873 25.48 -32.35 51.89
CA ALA A 873 26.35 -33.01 52.87
C ALA A 873 25.82 -34.40 53.26
N LEU A 874 24.51 -34.55 53.45
CA LEU A 874 23.88 -35.84 53.73
C LEU A 874 23.97 -36.79 52.53
N THR A 875 23.78 -36.28 51.31
CA THR A 875 23.92 -37.06 50.07
C THR A 875 25.38 -37.52 49.91
N PHE A 876 26.35 -36.65 50.18
CA PHE A 876 27.77 -37.02 50.14
C PHE A 876 28.13 -38.07 51.21
N LEU A 877 27.59 -37.95 52.42
CA LEU A 877 27.80 -38.94 53.50
C LEU A 877 27.12 -40.27 53.20
N TYR A 878 25.95 -40.26 52.58
CA TYR A 878 25.23 -41.46 52.15
C TYR A 878 26.01 -42.22 51.08
N TYR A 879 26.56 -41.52 50.08
CA TYR A 879 27.35 -42.14 49.00
C TYR A 879 28.76 -42.59 49.42
N ARG A 880 29.28 -42.12 50.56
CA ARG A 880 30.60 -42.54 51.07
C ARG A 880 30.56 -43.83 51.90
N LYS A 881 29.36 -44.33 52.25
CA LYS A 881 29.16 -45.58 53.02
C LYS A 881 28.57 -46.74 52.20
N GLY A 882 28.48 -46.59 50.88
CA GLY A 882 28.10 -47.65 49.93
C GLY A 882 29.31 -48.32 49.30
#